data_AF-A0A329R9L3-F1
#
_entry.id   AF-A0A329R9L3-F1
#
_cell.length_a   1.000
_cell.length_b   1.000
_cell.length_c   1.000
_cell.angle_alpha   90.00
_cell.angle_beta   90.00
_cell.angle_gamma   90.00
#
_symmetry.space_group_name_H-M   'P 1'
#
loop_
_entity.id
_entity.type
_entity.pdbx_description
1 polymer ?
#
loop_
_entity_poly.entity_id
_entity_poly.type
_entity_poly.pdbx_seq_one_letter_code
_entity_poly.pdbx_strand_id
1 'polypeptide(L)'
;LKKIVLPHVHVRKPSDVDPTIRLYDVESTCVLLSCMREMASTGISFAGKVALLTGCGKNSIGAEIVKALLEGGATVFVTTSSFSMKTTGLFREIYEQHGSRGSRLIVLPFNQASKVDVQSLVAHIYNVHKLDLDFVIPFAALSEVGRTITDIDSRSELAHRIMLTNTVRLLGEVVTAKKARDITTRPALVILPMSPNHGNFGGDGLYAESKLGVESLMGKWYSEGWDDQLSIVGAIIGWTRGTGLMSGNNVVAAGVEKMGMRTFSTTEMGFNLSVLMHPKIAKRAAQTPIIADLTGGMAQLSDLKEQVDSIRADIKQQSKLQASIHAALENDKKMLALPSKKQVAAPSSKTFAPRANMSSYYCNSFPKLSGVAGLSASKKQAMLRGMLDLRQVVVITGFGEVSPWGNSRTRWEMESYGEFSLEGCIELAWLTGRIVFDKGNWVDAKTKEIVPDNQVKSRFEEDILKHSGIRIVEPELFDGYDPKNKMVLHQVAIDKKMSPIEVADREEALQFRKELGKENVDVFQNPSGAWMIRLRKGSVLNIPRALNFDRFVAGQIPTGWSAELLGLSKDLAESVDPTTLYALAATMDTFVAAGVTDPYEFYQYVHVSEVGNTSGGGMGGMRAFTQIYKNRLLGKAAPSDALQECFINTPPAWVNMLLLSSSGPIKTPVGACATAAESVDIGAETIKSGKARICIVGGYDDFGEEGAYEFAQMKATSDSVKETGMGREPKEMCRPCSTTRGGFMESHGAGMQLLMDAQLALEMGLPIYGIVALTNTATDKNGRSVPAPGQGILTTAREASSENSKPS
;
A
#
# COMPACT_ATOMS: atom_id res chain seq x y z
N LEU A 1 -29.23 57.70 -7.53
CA LEU A 1 -28.12 56.76 -7.79
C LEU A 1 -28.44 55.44 -7.10
N LYS A 2 -28.83 54.38 -7.84
CA LYS A 2 -28.94 53.03 -7.25
C LYS A 2 -27.55 52.65 -6.75
N LYS A 3 -27.42 52.27 -5.47
CA LYS A 3 -26.16 51.82 -4.86
C LYS A 3 -25.64 50.66 -5.71
N ILE A 4 -24.55 50.85 -6.46
CA ILE A 4 -23.92 49.77 -7.24
C ILE A 4 -23.24 48.86 -6.22
N VAL A 5 -23.84 47.70 -5.96
CA VAL A 5 -23.26 46.66 -5.10
C VAL A 5 -22.42 45.76 -5.99
N LEU A 6 -21.10 45.77 -5.79
CA LEU A 6 -20.18 44.88 -6.50
C LEU A 6 -20.39 43.43 -6.02
N PRO A 7 -20.61 42.47 -6.93
CA PRO A 7 -20.66 41.06 -6.56
C PRO A 7 -19.33 40.57 -5.96
N HIS A 8 -19.40 39.63 -5.01
CA HIS A 8 -18.22 39.02 -4.39
C HIS A 8 -17.30 38.29 -5.39
N VAL A 9 -17.84 37.87 -6.53
CA VAL A 9 -17.10 37.34 -7.68
C VAL A 9 -17.54 38.08 -8.93
N HIS A 10 -16.60 38.63 -9.69
CA HIS A 10 -16.92 39.46 -10.86
C HIS A 10 -15.79 39.46 -11.90
N VAL A 11 -16.06 40.00 -13.08
CA VAL A 11 -15.07 40.17 -14.14
C VAL A 11 -14.62 41.62 -14.21
N ARG A 12 -13.33 41.83 -14.50
CA ARG A 12 -12.72 43.15 -14.72
C ARG A 12 -12.25 43.30 -16.16
N LYS A 13 -12.35 44.52 -16.69
CA LYS A 13 -11.79 44.92 -17.98
C LYS A 13 -10.78 46.06 -17.83
N PRO A 14 -9.80 46.20 -18.73
CA PRO A 14 -8.93 47.39 -18.76
C PRO A 14 -9.74 48.68 -18.92
N SER A 15 -9.27 49.78 -18.32
CA SER A 15 -9.83 51.11 -18.60
C SER A 15 -9.40 51.60 -19.98
N ASP A 16 -10.31 52.24 -20.69
CA ASP A 16 -10.05 52.84 -22.00
C ASP A 16 -9.10 54.05 -21.91
N VAL A 17 -8.95 54.63 -20.71
CA VAL A 17 -8.09 55.80 -20.44
C VAL A 17 -6.69 55.38 -19.98
N ASP A 18 -6.63 54.38 -19.10
CA ASP A 18 -5.38 53.83 -18.60
C ASP A 18 -5.49 52.30 -18.59
N PRO A 19 -4.87 51.61 -19.56
CA PRO A 19 -4.89 50.16 -19.65
C PRO A 19 -4.20 49.45 -18.48
N THR A 20 -3.66 50.13 -17.48
CA THR A 20 -3.20 49.54 -16.21
C THR A 20 -4.33 49.44 -15.17
N ILE A 21 -5.35 50.30 -15.28
CA ILE A 21 -6.51 50.29 -14.38
C ILE A 21 -7.49 49.20 -14.81
N ARG A 22 -8.04 48.48 -13.82
CA ARG A 22 -9.00 47.39 -14.01
C ARG A 22 -10.36 47.81 -13.47
N LEU A 23 -11.33 48.00 -14.36
CA LEU A 23 -12.69 48.43 -14.04
C LEU A 23 -13.64 47.24 -14.00
N TYR A 24 -14.71 47.35 -13.21
CA TYR A 24 -15.78 46.37 -13.16
C TYR A 24 -16.48 46.24 -14.52
N ASP A 25 -16.55 45.02 -15.07
CA ASP A 25 -17.26 44.73 -16.30
C ASP A 25 -18.60 44.06 -16.00
N VAL A 26 -19.68 44.85 -16.09
CA VAL A 26 -21.05 44.40 -15.83
C VAL A 26 -21.44 43.25 -16.74
N GLU A 27 -21.14 43.35 -18.05
CA GLU A 27 -21.62 42.39 -19.04
C GLU A 27 -20.98 41.02 -18.83
N SER A 28 -19.65 40.97 -18.77
CA SER A 28 -18.94 39.72 -18.53
C SER A 28 -19.20 39.15 -17.15
N THR A 29 -19.49 40.01 -16.15
CA THR A 29 -19.93 39.54 -14.82
C THR A 29 -21.30 38.87 -14.88
N CYS A 30 -22.27 39.43 -15.60
CA CYS A 30 -23.56 38.77 -15.80
C CYS A 30 -23.41 37.40 -16.48
N VAL A 31 -22.49 37.28 -17.45
CA VAL A 31 -22.18 35.99 -18.08
C VAL A 31 -21.55 35.02 -17.09
N LEU A 32 -20.55 35.44 -16.31
CA LEU A 32 -19.93 34.61 -15.28
C LEU A 32 -20.97 34.07 -14.29
N LEU A 33 -21.81 34.94 -13.73
CA LEU A 33 -22.85 34.56 -12.77
C LEU A 33 -23.93 33.66 -13.39
N SER A 34 -24.27 33.87 -14.67
CA SER A 34 -25.16 32.97 -15.40
C SER A 34 -24.54 31.59 -15.59
N CYS A 35 -23.24 31.51 -15.90
CA CYS A 35 -22.53 30.23 -16.05
C CYS A 35 -22.42 29.51 -14.70
N MET A 36 -22.19 30.24 -13.60
CA MET A 36 -22.21 29.69 -12.24
C MET A 36 -23.58 29.09 -11.93
N ARG A 37 -24.67 29.82 -12.23
CA ARG A 37 -26.04 29.31 -12.01
C ARG A 37 -26.35 28.08 -12.85
N GLU A 38 -25.94 28.06 -14.12
CA GLU A 38 -26.10 26.92 -15.02
C GLU A 38 -25.36 25.69 -14.48
N MET A 39 -24.05 25.83 -14.19
CA MET A 39 -23.24 24.74 -13.66
C MET A 39 -23.75 24.21 -12.31
N ALA A 40 -24.26 25.08 -11.43
CA ALA A 40 -24.83 24.67 -10.14
C ALA A 40 -26.21 24.00 -10.24
N SER A 41 -26.99 24.28 -11.30
CA SER A 41 -28.37 23.78 -11.44
C SER A 41 -28.48 22.55 -12.33
N THR A 42 -27.86 22.58 -13.51
CA THR A 42 -27.95 21.49 -14.50
C THR A 42 -26.65 20.70 -14.64
N GLY A 43 -25.56 21.14 -14.02
CA GLY A 43 -24.22 20.59 -14.24
C GLY A 43 -23.62 21.04 -15.57
N ILE A 44 -22.38 20.60 -15.83
CA ILE A 44 -21.66 20.86 -17.07
C ILE A 44 -20.91 19.61 -17.52
N SER A 45 -20.82 19.42 -18.84
CA SER A 45 -20.01 18.34 -19.43
C SER A 45 -18.66 18.88 -19.90
N PHE A 46 -17.61 18.14 -19.58
CA PHE A 46 -16.24 18.28 -20.07
C PHE A 46 -15.82 17.07 -20.92
N ALA A 47 -16.79 16.31 -21.45
CA ALA A 47 -16.52 15.13 -22.26
C ALA A 47 -15.65 15.48 -23.48
N GLY A 48 -14.59 14.69 -23.69
CA GLY A 48 -13.63 14.90 -24.78
C GLY A 48 -12.63 16.04 -24.56
N LYS A 49 -12.70 16.74 -23.42
CA LYS A 49 -11.71 17.77 -23.05
C LYS A 49 -10.48 17.15 -22.39
N VAL A 50 -9.33 17.75 -22.65
CA VAL A 50 -8.04 17.35 -22.05
C VAL A 50 -7.50 18.48 -21.19
N ALA A 51 -7.27 18.20 -19.91
CA ALA A 51 -6.77 19.18 -18.95
C ALA A 51 -5.40 18.78 -18.39
N LEU A 52 -4.51 19.77 -18.20
CA LEU A 52 -3.28 19.63 -17.43
C LEU A 52 -3.37 20.50 -16.17
N LEU A 53 -3.19 19.87 -15.01
CA LEU A 53 -3.17 20.55 -13.72
C LEU A 53 -1.87 20.28 -12.96
N THR A 54 -1.25 21.35 -12.46
CA THR A 54 -0.10 21.28 -11.56
C THR A 54 -0.47 21.81 -10.18
N GLY A 55 0.17 21.31 -9.12
CA GLY A 55 -0.10 21.76 -7.74
C GLY A 55 -1.34 21.12 -7.08
N CYS A 56 -1.67 19.87 -7.42
CA CYS A 56 -2.86 19.18 -6.90
C CYS A 56 -2.59 18.40 -5.60
N GLY A 57 -2.11 19.07 -4.55
CA GLY A 57 -1.89 18.41 -3.25
C GLY A 57 -3.18 17.95 -2.55
N LYS A 58 -3.05 17.10 -1.52
CA LYS A 58 -4.17 16.77 -0.62
C LYS A 58 -4.74 18.06 -0.01
N ASN A 59 -6.07 18.22 -0.02
CA ASN A 59 -6.77 19.42 0.45
C ASN A 59 -6.38 20.71 -0.30
N SER A 60 -6.00 20.61 -1.58
CA SER A 60 -5.75 21.76 -2.45
C SER A 60 -7.00 22.13 -3.26
N ILE A 61 -7.03 23.38 -3.73
CA ILE A 61 -8.04 23.83 -4.72
C ILE A 61 -7.93 22.99 -6.00
N GLY A 62 -6.70 22.63 -6.42
CA GLY A 62 -6.47 21.81 -7.60
C GLY A 62 -7.16 20.45 -7.53
N ALA A 63 -7.18 19.81 -6.34
CA ALA A 63 -7.89 18.54 -6.15
C ALA A 63 -9.40 18.66 -6.40
N GLU A 64 -10.04 19.76 -6.01
CA GLU A 64 -11.46 20.00 -6.28
C GLU A 64 -11.74 20.25 -7.77
N ILE A 65 -10.83 20.93 -8.48
CA ILE A 65 -10.94 21.10 -9.94
C ILE A 65 -10.81 19.75 -10.66
N VAL A 66 -9.89 18.89 -10.21
CA VAL A 66 -9.74 17.53 -10.76
C VAL A 66 -11.05 16.74 -10.61
N LYS A 67 -11.70 16.79 -9.43
CA LYS A 67 -13.01 16.15 -9.23
C LYS A 67 -14.04 16.65 -10.24
N ALA A 68 -14.22 17.97 -10.36
CA ALA A 68 -15.19 18.56 -11.29
C ALA A 68 -14.92 18.18 -12.76
N LEU A 69 -13.66 18.13 -13.18
CA LEU A 69 -13.28 17.72 -14.53
C LEU A 69 -13.57 16.23 -14.80
N LEU A 70 -13.30 15.36 -13.83
CA LEU A 70 -13.59 13.92 -13.92
C LEU A 70 -15.10 13.65 -13.94
N GLU A 71 -15.87 14.33 -13.10
CA GLU A 71 -17.34 14.26 -13.09
C GLU A 71 -17.93 14.70 -14.44
N GLY A 72 -17.32 15.71 -15.06
CA GLY A 72 -17.71 16.18 -16.39
C GLY A 72 -17.23 15.29 -17.55
N GLY A 73 -16.39 14.27 -17.33
CA GLY A 73 -15.96 13.34 -18.38
C GLY A 73 -14.65 13.70 -19.08
N ALA A 74 -13.82 14.57 -18.47
CA ALA A 74 -12.55 14.99 -19.05
C ALA A 74 -11.45 13.93 -18.91
N THR A 75 -10.46 14.01 -19.80
CA THR A 75 -9.14 13.40 -19.58
C THR A 75 -8.25 14.39 -18.83
N VAL A 76 -7.77 14.01 -17.66
CA VAL A 76 -7.06 14.90 -16.75
C VAL A 76 -5.64 14.37 -16.49
N PHE A 77 -4.65 15.17 -16.84
CA PHE A 77 -3.26 14.99 -16.43
C PHE A 77 -3.03 15.78 -15.14
N VAL A 78 -2.66 15.06 -14.08
CA VAL A 78 -2.33 15.65 -12.79
C VAL A 78 -0.87 15.41 -12.47
N THR A 79 -0.20 16.45 -12.01
CA THR A 79 1.20 16.36 -11.62
C THR A 79 1.38 16.43 -10.12
N THR A 80 2.33 15.63 -9.61
CA THR A 80 2.73 15.65 -8.20
C THR A 80 4.25 15.69 -8.05
N SER A 81 4.73 16.53 -7.14
CA SER A 81 6.14 16.59 -6.74
C SER A 81 6.50 15.56 -5.65
N SER A 82 5.51 14.84 -5.11
CA SER A 82 5.65 13.84 -4.04
C SER A 82 4.97 12.54 -4.45
N PHE A 83 5.46 11.95 -5.54
CA PHE A 83 4.95 10.68 -6.07
C PHE A 83 5.27 9.54 -5.09
N SER A 84 4.23 8.86 -4.61
CA SER A 84 4.29 7.75 -3.65
C SER A 84 2.99 6.96 -3.69
N MET A 85 2.96 5.77 -3.09
CA MET A 85 1.75 4.95 -2.95
C MET A 85 0.62 5.72 -2.26
N LYS A 86 0.94 6.58 -1.27
CA LYS A 86 -0.03 7.43 -0.57
C LYS A 86 -0.67 8.46 -1.51
N THR A 87 0.14 9.11 -2.35
CA THR A 87 -0.35 10.11 -3.30
C THR A 87 -1.14 9.47 -4.44
N THR A 88 -0.68 8.34 -4.98
CA THR A 88 -1.42 7.61 -6.02
C THR A 88 -2.73 7.03 -5.48
N GLY A 89 -2.76 6.56 -4.23
CA GLY A 89 -3.97 6.13 -3.53
C GLY A 89 -5.03 7.21 -3.43
N LEU A 90 -4.63 8.45 -3.07
CA LEU A 90 -5.55 9.60 -3.05
C LEU A 90 -6.21 9.85 -4.41
N PHE A 91 -5.43 9.85 -5.49
CA PHE A 91 -5.97 10.09 -6.83
C PHE A 91 -6.79 8.93 -7.37
N ARG A 92 -6.45 7.70 -6.98
CA ARG A 92 -7.27 6.52 -7.24
C ARG A 92 -8.64 6.66 -6.58
N GLU A 93 -8.69 7.01 -5.30
CA GLU A 93 -9.95 7.23 -4.57
C GLU A 93 -10.78 8.33 -5.24
N ILE A 94 -10.15 9.45 -5.62
CA ILE A 94 -10.82 10.53 -6.37
C ILE A 94 -11.43 9.99 -7.67
N TYR A 95 -10.70 9.18 -8.44
CA TYR A 95 -11.21 8.62 -9.69
C TYR A 95 -12.33 7.59 -9.48
N GLU A 96 -12.24 6.76 -8.44
CA GLU A 96 -13.28 5.78 -8.09
C GLU A 96 -14.58 6.48 -7.66
N GLN A 97 -14.51 7.63 -6.99
CA GLN A 97 -15.67 8.39 -6.51
C GLN A 97 -16.25 9.35 -7.57
N HIS A 98 -15.40 9.96 -8.39
CA HIS A 98 -15.77 11.08 -9.27
C HIS A 98 -15.60 10.80 -10.77
N GLY A 99 -15.00 9.68 -11.16
CA GLY A 99 -14.75 9.32 -12.56
C GLY A 99 -16.03 8.98 -13.30
N SER A 100 -16.47 9.88 -14.19
CA SER A 100 -17.63 9.61 -15.07
C SER A 100 -17.23 8.83 -16.33
N ARG A 101 -18.22 8.33 -17.08
CA ARG A 101 -17.99 7.60 -18.33
C ARG A 101 -17.19 8.46 -19.32
N GLY A 102 -16.08 7.90 -19.80
CA GLY A 102 -15.19 8.57 -20.76
C GLY A 102 -14.13 9.45 -20.12
N SER A 103 -14.21 9.71 -18.81
CA SER A 103 -13.14 10.36 -18.07
C SER A 103 -11.90 9.47 -17.99
N ARG A 104 -10.73 10.09 -17.83
CA ARG A 104 -9.44 9.42 -17.61
C ARG A 104 -8.60 10.25 -16.67
N LEU A 105 -7.96 9.63 -15.69
CA LEU A 105 -6.99 10.28 -14.82
C LEU A 105 -5.59 9.72 -15.07
N ILE A 106 -4.64 10.60 -15.37
CA ILE A 106 -3.22 10.25 -15.52
C ILE A 106 -2.42 11.05 -14.49
N VAL A 107 -1.80 10.36 -13.53
CA VAL A 107 -0.99 10.97 -12.47
C VAL A 107 0.49 10.81 -12.82
N LEU A 108 1.23 11.92 -12.84
CA LEU A 108 2.63 11.94 -13.24
C LEU A 108 3.54 12.55 -12.15
N PRO A 109 4.72 11.96 -11.87
CA PRO A 109 5.76 12.64 -11.11
C PRO A 109 6.28 13.85 -11.90
N PHE A 110 6.43 15.00 -11.24
CA PHE A 110 6.83 16.24 -11.92
C PHE A 110 7.42 17.26 -10.95
N ASN A 111 8.56 17.82 -11.32
CA ASN A 111 9.13 18.99 -10.65
C ASN A 111 9.02 20.25 -11.54
N GLN A 112 8.05 21.13 -11.25
CA GLN A 112 7.88 22.37 -12.01
C GLN A 112 9.09 23.31 -11.95
N ALA A 113 10.04 23.15 -11.02
CA ALA A 113 11.28 23.93 -11.00
C ALA A 113 12.31 23.46 -12.06
N SER A 114 12.20 22.22 -12.52
CA SER A 114 13.06 21.64 -13.56
C SER A 114 12.58 22.08 -14.95
N LYS A 115 13.47 22.71 -15.72
CA LYS A 115 13.18 23.04 -17.13
C LYS A 115 12.98 21.76 -17.94
N VAL A 116 13.80 20.74 -17.68
CA VAL A 116 13.77 19.45 -18.38
C VAL A 116 12.42 18.76 -18.14
N ASP A 117 11.92 18.78 -16.91
CA ASP A 117 10.61 18.19 -16.58
C ASP A 117 9.48 18.92 -17.30
N VAL A 118 9.48 20.26 -17.33
CA VAL A 118 8.47 21.06 -18.05
C VAL A 118 8.41 20.65 -19.52
N GLN A 119 9.57 20.54 -20.17
CA GLN A 119 9.67 20.12 -21.56
C GLN A 119 9.21 18.67 -21.76
N SER A 120 9.66 17.76 -20.88
CA SER A 120 9.33 16.34 -20.94
C SER A 120 7.86 16.07 -20.69
N LEU A 121 7.22 16.82 -19.79
CA LEU A 121 5.79 16.70 -19.49
C LEU A 121 4.94 17.04 -20.71
N VAL A 122 5.19 18.19 -21.34
CA VAL A 122 4.43 18.60 -22.53
C VAL A 122 4.72 17.65 -23.69
N ALA A 123 5.99 17.27 -23.90
CA ALA A 123 6.35 16.27 -24.89
C ALA A 123 5.66 14.93 -24.63
N HIS A 124 5.52 14.49 -23.37
CA HIS A 124 4.84 13.24 -23.01
C HIS A 124 3.34 13.29 -23.40
N ILE A 125 2.66 14.39 -23.11
CA ILE A 125 1.24 14.57 -23.45
C ILE A 125 1.04 14.55 -24.98
N TYR A 126 1.84 15.33 -25.72
CA TYR A 126 1.65 15.52 -27.16
C TYR A 126 2.29 14.43 -28.04
N ASN A 127 3.38 13.81 -27.61
CA ASN A 127 4.10 12.80 -28.40
C ASN A 127 3.71 11.36 -28.00
N VAL A 128 3.62 11.08 -26.68
CA VAL A 128 3.35 9.72 -26.17
C VAL A 128 1.84 9.46 -26.11
N HIS A 129 1.09 10.31 -25.42
CA HIS A 129 -0.36 10.17 -25.34
C HIS A 129 -1.09 10.64 -26.61
N LYS A 130 -0.42 11.45 -27.45
CA LYS A 130 -0.98 12.04 -28.68
C LYS A 130 -2.28 12.80 -28.40
N LEU A 131 -2.34 13.48 -27.25
CA LEU A 131 -3.46 14.31 -26.85
C LEU A 131 -3.08 15.78 -26.95
N ASP A 132 -4.07 16.60 -27.30
CA ASP A 132 -3.95 18.04 -27.40
C ASP A 132 -4.72 18.70 -26.25
N LEU A 133 -4.08 19.64 -25.56
CA LEU A 133 -4.63 20.26 -24.34
C LEU A 133 -5.72 21.28 -24.68
N ASP A 134 -6.84 21.22 -23.95
CA ASP A 134 -7.88 22.24 -23.92
C ASP A 134 -7.75 23.16 -22.70
N PHE A 135 -7.24 22.65 -21.57
CA PHE A 135 -7.11 23.40 -20.32
C PHE A 135 -5.71 23.26 -19.72
N VAL A 136 -5.14 24.37 -19.23
CA VAL A 136 -3.89 24.38 -18.47
C VAL A 136 -4.08 25.18 -17.19
N ILE A 137 -3.93 24.53 -16.04
CA ILE A 137 -4.10 25.11 -14.71
C ILE A 137 -2.77 24.98 -13.94
N PRO A 138 -1.83 25.93 -14.11
CA PRO A 138 -0.48 25.85 -13.55
C PRO A 138 -0.45 26.35 -12.09
N PHE A 139 -1.04 25.58 -11.16
CA PHE A 139 -1.19 25.99 -9.76
C PHE A 139 -0.05 25.54 -8.82
N ALA A 140 1.02 24.94 -9.36
CA ALA A 140 2.18 24.60 -8.54
C ALA A 140 2.77 25.85 -7.87
N ALA A 141 2.98 25.76 -6.56
CA ALA A 141 3.52 26.82 -5.74
C ALA A 141 4.32 26.23 -4.57
N LEU A 142 5.22 27.04 -4.01
CA LEU A 142 5.98 26.71 -2.81
C LEU A 142 5.70 27.77 -1.75
N SER A 143 5.53 27.33 -0.49
CA SER A 143 5.25 28.25 0.63
C SER A 143 6.51 28.98 1.10
N GLU A 144 6.39 30.31 1.26
CA GLU A 144 7.45 31.24 1.66
C GLU A 144 7.09 32.08 2.91
N VAL A 145 6.19 31.58 3.76
CA VAL A 145 5.69 32.31 4.94
C VAL A 145 6.83 32.73 5.88
N GLY A 146 6.83 34.01 6.25
CA GLY A 146 7.74 34.61 7.24
C GLY A 146 9.04 35.17 6.65
N ARG A 147 9.20 35.17 5.32
CA ARG A 147 10.42 35.66 4.66
C ARG A 147 10.25 37.11 4.23
N THR A 148 11.08 37.99 4.76
CA THR A 148 11.11 39.40 4.37
C THR A 148 12.20 39.66 3.33
N ILE A 149 12.36 40.92 2.90
CA ILE A 149 13.37 41.30 1.89
C ILE A 149 14.81 40.96 2.32
N THR A 150 15.10 40.88 3.62
CA THR A 150 16.42 40.48 4.14
C THR A 150 16.66 38.98 4.12
N ASP A 151 15.59 38.19 3.97
CA ASP A 151 15.59 36.72 4.13
C ASP A 151 15.39 35.99 2.80
N ILE A 152 15.51 36.72 1.68
CA ILE A 152 15.44 36.16 0.33
C ILE A 152 16.68 35.29 0.13
N ASP A 153 16.45 33.99 -0.10
CA ASP A 153 17.50 33.00 -0.30
C ASP A 153 17.16 32.07 -1.49
N SER A 154 17.94 30.98 -1.62
CA SER A 154 17.74 29.97 -2.65
C SER A 154 16.32 29.39 -2.70
N ARG A 155 15.61 29.30 -1.57
CA ARG A 155 14.23 28.82 -1.54
C ARG A 155 13.28 29.81 -2.21
N SER A 156 13.50 31.11 -2.00
CA SER A 156 12.72 32.16 -2.66
C SER A 156 12.97 32.21 -4.15
N GLU A 157 14.23 32.10 -4.58
CA GLU A 157 14.56 32.00 -6.01
C GLU A 157 13.92 30.77 -6.66
N LEU A 158 13.92 29.63 -5.98
CA LEU A 158 13.29 28.40 -6.45
C LEU A 158 11.75 28.56 -6.55
N ALA A 159 11.12 29.14 -5.54
CA ALA A 159 9.68 29.42 -5.52
C ALA A 159 9.28 30.36 -6.67
N HIS A 160 10.04 31.43 -6.87
CA HIS A 160 9.84 32.38 -7.98
C HIS A 160 9.98 31.70 -9.34
N ARG A 161 10.99 30.83 -9.49
CA ARG A 161 11.18 30.03 -10.70
C ARG A 161 10.01 29.09 -10.98
N ILE A 162 9.42 28.45 -9.97
CA ILE A 162 8.24 27.59 -10.11
C ILE A 162 7.02 28.39 -10.55
N MET A 163 6.74 29.49 -9.84
CA MET A 163 5.48 30.23 -9.97
C MET A 163 5.44 31.16 -11.18
N LEU A 164 6.58 31.72 -11.59
CA LEU A 164 6.68 32.63 -12.74
C LEU A 164 7.43 31.99 -13.91
N THR A 165 8.75 31.87 -13.80
CA THR A 165 9.63 31.56 -14.94
C THR A 165 9.25 30.26 -15.65
N ASN A 166 9.03 29.18 -14.89
CA ASN A 166 8.68 27.89 -15.46
C ASN A 166 7.18 27.75 -15.75
N THR A 167 6.32 28.57 -15.15
CA THR A 167 4.92 28.72 -15.61
C THR A 167 4.92 29.27 -17.04
N VAL A 168 5.68 30.33 -17.31
CA VAL A 168 5.82 30.90 -18.66
C VAL A 168 6.42 29.87 -19.63
N ARG A 169 7.47 29.14 -19.22
CA ARG A 169 8.05 28.07 -20.06
C ARG A 169 7.04 26.96 -20.34
N LEU A 170 6.25 26.53 -19.36
CA LEU A 170 5.24 25.49 -19.55
C LEU A 170 4.23 25.89 -20.63
N LEU A 171 3.76 27.14 -20.60
CA LEU A 171 2.88 27.67 -21.64
C LEU A 171 3.59 27.77 -22.99
N GLY A 172 4.83 28.24 -23.01
CA GLY A 172 5.64 28.31 -24.24
C GLY A 172 5.88 26.94 -24.90
N GLU A 173 6.08 25.89 -24.11
CA GLU A 173 6.20 24.51 -24.61
C GLU A 173 4.87 24.01 -25.21
N VAL A 174 3.73 24.35 -24.60
CA VAL A 174 2.40 24.03 -25.17
C VAL A 174 2.17 24.76 -26.49
N VAL A 175 2.53 26.05 -26.58
CA VAL A 175 2.47 26.82 -27.84
C VAL A 175 3.35 26.17 -28.89
N THR A 176 4.59 25.83 -28.54
CA THR A 176 5.54 25.18 -29.46
C THR A 176 5.00 23.84 -29.95
N ALA A 177 4.44 23.02 -29.06
CA ALA A 177 3.86 21.72 -29.39
C ALA A 177 2.64 21.82 -30.33
N LYS A 178 1.78 22.84 -30.14
CA LYS A 178 0.64 23.12 -31.03
C LYS A 178 1.08 23.67 -32.38
N LYS A 179 2.00 24.66 -32.42
CA LYS A 179 2.56 25.22 -33.67
C LYS A 179 3.26 24.16 -34.51
N ALA A 180 4.04 23.29 -33.88
CA ALA A 180 4.72 22.18 -34.57
C ALA A 180 3.76 21.17 -35.24
N ARG A 181 2.47 21.21 -34.88
CA ARG A 181 1.40 20.35 -35.41
C ARG A 181 0.38 21.12 -36.24
N ASP A 182 0.63 22.40 -36.52
CA ASP A 182 -0.28 23.29 -37.24
C ASP A 182 -1.67 23.42 -36.60
N ILE A 183 -1.72 23.40 -35.25
CA ILE A 183 -2.97 23.57 -34.50
C ILE A 183 -3.20 25.06 -34.25
N THR A 184 -4.12 25.65 -35.01
CA THR A 184 -4.49 27.08 -34.94
C THR A 184 -5.93 27.32 -34.48
N THR A 185 -6.78 26.28 -34.48
CA THR A 185 -8.23 26.42 -34.23
C THR A 185 -8.69 25.83 -32.89
N ARG A 186 -7.75 25.40 -32.05
CA ARG A 186 -8.01 24.82 -30.73
C ARG A 186 -7.08 25.42 -29.67
N PRO A 187 -7.33 26.67 -29.25
CA PRO A 187 -6.53 27.29 -28.20
C PRO A 187 -6.76 26.58 -26.86
N ALA A 188 -5.68 26.31 -26.12
CA ALA A 188 -5.82 25.83 -24.75
C ALA A 188 -6.12 27.01 -23.82
N LEU A 189 -7.17 26.90 -23.01
CA LEU A 189 -7.55 27.89 -22.01
C LEU A 189 -6.67 27.74 -20.78
N VAL A 190 -5.92 28.80 -20.47
CA VAL A 190 -5.03 28.88 -19.32
C VAL A 190 -5.72 29.63 -18.19
N ILE A 191 -5.85 28.99 -17.04
CA ILE A 191 -6.33 29.66 -15.81
C ILE A 191 -5.09 30.09 -15.01
N LEU A 192 -4.71 31.36 -15.14
CA LEU A 192 -3.55 31.90 -14.44
C LEU A 192 -3.88 32.19 -12.98
N PRO A 193 -3.14 31.63 -12.00
CA PRO A 193 -3.37 31.91 -10.59
C PRO A 193 -2.77 33.27 -10.21
N MET A 194 -3.57 34.32 -10.31
CA MET A 194 -3.25 35.68 -9.85
C MET A 194 -3.57 35.84 -8.37
N SER A 195 -3.02 36.89 -7.75
CA SER A 195 -3.17 37.18 -6.33
C SER A 195 -3.67 38.61 -6.13
N PRO A 196 -4.58 38.87 -5.19
CA PRO A 196 -4.92 40.23 -4.77
C PRO A 196 -3.86 40.85 -3.83
N ASN A 197 -2.95 40.03 -3.31
CA ASN A 197 -1.83 40.48 -2.50
C ASN A 197 -0.60 40.73 -3.38
N HIS A 198 -0.17 41.99 -3.45
CA HIS A 198 1.06 42.45 -4.11
C HIS A 198 2.06 43.02 -3.10
N GLY A 199 2.26 42.32 -1.98
CA GLY A 199 3.13 42.75 -0.87
C GLY A 199 2.41 43.51 0.25
N ASN A 200 1.07 43.56 0.22
CA ASN A 200 0.25 44.25 1.22
C ASN A 200 0.30 43.58 2.60
N PHE A 201 0.54 42.26 2.65
CA PHE A 201 0.69 41.52 3.91
C PHE A 201 2.14 41.45 4.39
N GLY A 202 3.12 41.46 3.48
CA GLY A 202 4.55 41.29 3.77
C GLY A 202 4.90 39.90 4.34
N GLY A 203 6.20 39.58 4.36
CA GLY A 203 6.68 38.27 4.85
C GLY A 203 6.36 37.10 3.92
N ASP A 204 6.18 37.38 2.63
CA ASP A 204 5.77 36.44 1.57
C ASP A 204 6.89 36.13 0.56
N GLY A 205 8.15 36.45 0.89
CA GLY A 205 9.31 36.14 0.04
C GLY A 205 9.20 36.78 -1.34
N LEU A 206 9.35 35.99 -2.41
CA LEU A 206 9.17 36.45 -3.81
C LEU A 206 7.78 36.12 -4.39
N TYR A 207 6.79 35.85 -3.53
CA TYR A 207 5.45 35.48 -3.97
C TYR A 207 4.76 36.62 -4.73
N ALA A 208 4.80 37.84 -4.21
CA ALA A 208 4.14 39.01 -4.80
C ALA A 208 4.69 39.32 -6.20
N GLU A 209 6.02 39.31 -6.35
CA GLU A 209 6.74 39.50 -7.60
C GLU A 209 6.39 38.42 -8.61
N SER A 210 6.26 37.16 -8.16
CA SER A 210 5.86 36.05 -9.02
C SER A 210 4.44 36.23 -9.55
N LYS A 211 3.51 36.62 -8.69
CA LYS A 211 2.09 36.76 -9.04
C LYS A 211 1.82 37.98 -9.90
N LEU A 212 2.48 39.10 -9.62
CA LEU A 212 2.44 40.29 -10.46
C LEU A 212 3.09 40.02 -11.82
N GLY A 213 4.21 39.28 -11.84
CA GLY A 213 4.90 38.90 -13.08
C GLY A 213 4.02 38.07 -14.03
N VAL A 214 3.15 37.20 -13.49
CA VAL A 214 2.21 36.38 -14.29
C VAL A 214 1.18 37.25 -15.00
N GLU A 215 0.82 38.42 -14.47
CA GLU A 215 -0.13 39.34 -15.12
C GLU A 215 0.38 39.90 -16.45
N SER A 216 1.70 39.96 -16.65
CA SER A 216 2.30 40.37 -17.92
C SER A 216 1.87 39.50 -19.10
N LEU A 217 1.48 38.23 -18.85
CA LEU A 217 0.98 37.32 -19.88
C LEU A 217 -0.32 37.81 -20.53
N MET A 218 -1.12 38.61 -19.82
CA MET A 218 -2.34 39.21 -20.37
C MET A 218 -2.02 40.18 -21.51
N GLY A 219 -0.94 40.96 -21.38
CA GLY A 219 -0.47 41.86 -22.44
C GLY A 219 0.24 41.11 -23.55
N LYS A 220 1.07 40.12 -23.20
CA LYS A 220 1.81 39.30 -24.15
C LYS A 220 0.93 38.53 -25.12
N TRP A 221 -0.29 38.16 -24.71
CA TRP A 221 -1.29 37.55 -25.58
C TRP A 221 -1.54 38.36 -26.85
N TYR A 222 -1.59 39.69 -26.73
CA TYR A 222 -1.77 40.60 -27.88
C TYR A 222 -0.48 40.85 -28.68
N SER A 223 0.69 40.78 -28.04
CA SER A 223 1.93 41.30 -28.64
C SER A 223 2.87 40.23 -29.23
N GLU A 224 2.68 38.94 -28.92
CA GLU A 224 3.66 37.88 -29.22
C GLU A 224 3.17 36.79 -30.20
N GLY A 225 1.93 36.86 -30.70
CA GLY A 225 1.42 36.01 -31.80
C GLY A 225 1.30 34.51 -31.45
N TRP A 226 0.79 34.20 -30.26
CA TRP A 226 0.46 32.84 -29.80
C TRP A 226 -1.00 32.70 -29.34
N ASP A 227 -1.81 33.70 -29.65
CA ASP A 227 -3.24 33.81 -29.40
C ASP A 227 -4.07 32.67 -30.03
N ASP A 228 -3.66 32.18 -31.20
CA ASP A 228 -4.27 30.99 -31.83
C ASP A 228 -4.06 29.68 -31.03
N GLN A 229 -3.00 29.63 -30.20
CA GLN A 229 -2.64 28.42 -29.44
C GLN A 229 -3.10 28.46 -27.99
N LEU A 230 -3.18 29.63 -27.37
CA LEU A 230 -3.61 29.79 -25.97
C LEU A 230 -4.62 30.92 -25.81
N SER A 231 -5.61 30.70 -24.96
CA SER A 231 -6.49 31.74 -24.43
C SER A 231 -6.26 31.91 -22.93
N ILE A 232 -6.48 33.10 -22.37
CA ILE A 232 -6.10 33.37 -20.98
C ILE A 232 -7.28 33.87 -20.15
N VAL A 233 -7.46 33.25 -18.99
CA VAL A 233 -8.26 33.77 -17.89
C VAL A 233 -7.35 33.96 -16.68
N GLY A 234 -7.11 35.22 -16.30
CA GLY A 234 -6.47 35.58 -15.05
C GLY A 234 -7.47 35.46 -13.91
N ALA A 235 -7.27 34.49 -13.02
CA ALA A 235 -8.10 34.31 -11.83
C ALA A 235 -7.42 34.93 -10.62
N ILE A 236 -7.94 36.03 -10.10
CA ILE A 236 -7.48 36.66 -8.85
C ILE A 236 -8.11 35.89 -7.70
N ILE A 237 -7.36 34.93 -7.15
CA ILE A 237 -7.87 33.97 -6.17
C ILE A 237 -7.94 34.61 -4.78
N GLY A 238 -9.13 34.60 -4.19
CA GLY A 238 -9.38 35.12 -2.85
C GLY A 238 -8.95 34.21 -1.70
N TRP A 239 -9.31 34.66 -0.50
CA TRP A 239 -9.01 33.97 0.74
C TRP A 239 -9.70 32.60 0.79
N THR A 240 -8.92 31.53 0.66
CA THR A 240 -9.41 30.15 0.59
C THR A 240 -8.98 29.34 1.81
N ARG A 241 -9.93 29.06 2.69
CA ARG A 241 -9.74 28.33 3.94
C ARG A 241 -9.35 26.87 3.70
N GLY A 242 -8.51 26.33 4.57
CA GLY A 242 -8.18 24.89 4.58
C GLY A 242 -7.07 24.45 3.63
N THR A 243 -6.56 25.35 2.77
CA THR A 243 -5.36 25.06 1.96
C THR A 243 -4.11 25.01 2.84
N GLY A 244 -3.09 24.23 2.45
CA GLY A 244 -1.82 24.17 3.17
C GLY A 244 -1.09 25.51 3.28
N LEU A 245 -1.35 26.46 2.36
CA LEU A 245 -0.80 27.81 2.37
C LEU A 245 -1.50 28.76 3.35
N MET A 246 -2.82 28.59 3.54
CA MET A 246 -3.65 29.52 4.34
C MET A 246 -4.21 28.91 5.63
N SER A 247 -3.81 27.69 6.01
CA SER A 247 -4.30 27.03 7.22
C SER A 247 -4.08 27.86 8.50
N GLY A 248 -2.92 28.52 8.62
CA GLY A 248 -2.61 29.43 9.73
C GLY A 248 -3.45 30.71 9.78
N ASN A 249 -4.24 30.95 8.73
CA ASN A 249 -5.14 32.09 8.56
C ASN A 249 -6.61 31.70 8.75
N ASN A 250 -6.93 30.42 8.95
CA ASN A 250 -8.31 29.97 9.19
C ASN A 250 -8.90 30.60 10.46
N VAL A 251 -8.09 30.80 11.49
CA VAL A 251 -8.54 31.31 12.81
C VAL A 251 -9.12 32.72 12.72
N VAL A 252 -8.61 33.56 11.81
CA VAL A 252 -9.06 34.94 11.65
C VAL A 252 -10.18 35.10 10.61
N ALA A 253 -10.49 34.04 9.85
CA ALA A 253 -11.44 34.11 8.73
C ALA A 253 -12.83 34.63 9.14
N ALA A 254 -13.38 34.14 10.26
CA ALA A 254 -14.68 34.60 10.76
C ALA A 254 -14.67 36.07 11.19
N GLY A 255 -13.53 36.58 11.67
CA GLY A 255 -13.37 38.00 11.99
C GLY A 255 -13.39 38.86 10.73
N VAL A 256 -12.71 38.41 9.67
CA VAL A 256 -12.70 39.11 8.38
C VAL A 256 -14.07 39.06 7.69
N GLU A 257 -14.83 37.97 7.84
CA GLU A 257 -16.19 37.89 7.31
C GLU A 257 -17.17 38.88 7.97
N LYS A 258 -17.00 39.16 9.27
CA LYS A 258 -17.80 40.18 9.95
C LYS A 258 -17.58 41.59 9.40
N MET A 259 -16.45 41.83 8.74
CA MET A 259 -16.14 43.12 8.10
C MET A 259 -16.78 43.27 6.71
N GLY A 260 -17.50 42.25 6.22
CA GLY A 260 -18.22 42.30 4.95
C GLY A 260 -17.49 41.66 3.76
N MET A 261 -16.29 41.11 3.97
CA MET A 261 -15.58 40.27 2.99
C MET A 261 -16.11 38.83 3.03
N ARG A 262 -16.10 38.12 1.90
CA ARG A 262 -16.42 36.68 1.86
C ARG A 262 -15.14 35.85 1.80
N THR A 263 -14.99 34.85 2.67
CA THR A 263 -13.98 33.80 2.48
C THR A 263 -14.59 32.57 1.83
N PHE A 264 -13.76 31.74 1.19
CA PHE A 264 -14.20 30.55 0.48
C PHE A 264 -13.63 29.29 1.12
N SER A 265 -14.37 28.18 1.07
CA SER A 265 -13.81 26.83 1.25
C SER A 265 -13.03 26.41 -0.02
N THR A 266 -12.27 25.32 0.08
CA THR A 266 -11.64 24.71 -1.10
C THR A 266 -12.66 24.28 -2.14
N THR A 267 -13.82 23.77 -1.72
CA THR A 267 -14.92 23.36 -2.60
C THR A 267 -15.57 24.55 -3.31
N GLU A 268 -15.85 25.64 -2.60
CA GLU A 268 -16.40 26.87 -3.18
C GLU A 268 -15.42 27.49 -4.19
N MET A 269 -14.14 27.57 -3.86
CA MET A 269 -13.12 28.10 -4.78
C MET A 269 -12.87 27.16 -5.97
N GLY A 270 -12.87 25.85 -5.74
CA GLY A 270 -12.79 24.83 -6.80
C GLY A 270 -13.94 24.95 -7.79
N PHE A 271 -15.16 25.16 -7.30
CA PHE A 271 -16.33 25.47 -8.13
C PHE A 271 -16.14 26.77 -8.92
N ASN A 272 -15.78 27.86 -8.25
CA ASN A 272 -15.59 29.17 -8.88
C ASN A 272 -14.59 29.12 -10.05
N LEU A 273 -13.48 28.39 -9.87
CA LEU A 273 -12.47 28.22 -10.90
C LEU A 273 -12.90 27.25 -12.01
N SER A 274 -13.64 26.20 -11.67
CA SER A 274 -14.15 25.24 -12.66
C SER A 274 -15.15 25.90 -13.61
N VAL A 275 -15.94 26.87 -13.13
CA VAL A 275 -16.85 27.66 -13.97
C VAL A 275 -16.10 28.45 -15.04
N LEU A 276 -14.85 28.87 -14.81
CA LEU A 276 -14.07 29.60 -15.82
C LEU A 276 -13.80 28.76 -17.08
N MET A 277 -13.91 27.43 -16.98
CA MET A 277 -13.80 26.51 -18.11
C MET A 277 -15.12 26.32 -18.88
N HIS A 278 -16.20 27.00 -18.47
CA HIS A 278 -17.50 26.94 -19.14
C HIS A 278 -17.39 27.38 -20.60
N PRO A 279 -18.04 26.71 -21.57
CA PRO A 279 -17.91 27.02 -23.01
C PRO A 279 -18.16 28.49 -23.36
N LYS A 280 -19.12 29.14 -22.71
CA LYS A 280 -19.41 30.58 -22.88
C LYS A 280 -18.22 31.47 -22.48
N ILE A 281 -17.52 31.12 -21.40
CA ILE A 281 -16.35 31.88 -20.92
C ILE A 281 -15.14 31.56 -21.80
N ALA A 282 -14.91 30.27 -22.10
CA ALA A 282 -13.83 29.85 -23.00
C ALA A 282 -13.91 30.55 -24.37
N LYS A 283 -15.12 30.67 -24.94
CA LYS A 283 -15.35 31.39 -26.20
C LYS A 283 -15.01 32.88 -26.11
N ARG A 284 -15.31 33.53 -24.98
CA ARG A 284 -14.94 34.94 -24.75
C ARG A 284 -13.44 35.10 -24.53
N ALA A 285 -12.81 34.20 -23.77
CA ALA A 285 -11.37 34.19 -23.50
C ALA A 285 -10.54 34.00 -24.77
N ALA A 286 -11.09 33.33 -25.79
CA ALA A 286 -10.46 33.21 -27.11
C ALA A 286 -10.48 34.51 -27.93
N GLN A 287 -11.30 35.50 -27.57
CA GLN A 287 -11.36 36.80 -28.25
C GLN A 287 -10.56 37.87 -27.53
N THR A 288 -10.58 37.85 -26.20
CA THR A 288 -9.84 38.77 -25.33
C THR A 288 -9.53 38.07 -24.00
N PRO A 289 -8.35 38.27 -23.41
CA PRO A 289 -8.05 37.79 -22.07
C PRO A 289 -9.06 38.32 -21.04
N ILE A 290 -9.47 37.45 -20.11
CA ILE A 290 -10.47 37.76 -19.08
C ILE A 290 -9.79 37.85 -17.72
N ILE A 291 -10.14 38.83 -16.89
CA ILE A 291 -9.70 38.91 -15.49
C ILE A 291 -10.90 38.64 -14.59
N ALA A 292 -10.91 37.47 -13.94
CA ALA A 292 -11.93 37.08 -12.98
C ALA A 292 -11.44 37.42 -11.56
N ASP A 293 -12.11 38.35 -10.90
CA ASP A 293 -11.94 38.64 -9.49
C ASP A 293 -12.76 37.64 -8.66
N LEU A 294 -12.06 36.75 -7.96
CA LEU A 294 -12.63 35.75 -7.06
C LEU A 294 -12.23 36.05 -5.60
N THR A 295 -12.03 37.33 -5.26
CA THR A 295 -11.45 37.74 -3.98
C THR A 295 -12.43 37.77 -2.83
N GLY A 296 -13.74 37.77 -3.10
CA GLY A 296 -14.77 37.90 -2.08
C GLY A 296 -15.00 39.34 -1.60
N GLY A 297 -14.54 40.33 -2.38
CA GLY A 297 -14.62 41.75 -1.99
C GLY A 297 -13.43 42.24 -1.17
N MET A 298 -12.29 41.53 -1.22
CA MET A 298 -11.08 41.86 -0.44
C MET A 298 -10.57 43.30 -0.70
N ALA A 299 -10.69 43.78 -1.93
CA ALA A 299 -10.30 45.14 -2.30
C ALA A 299 -11.18 46.25 -1.70
N GLN A 300 -12.32 45.90 -1.09
CA GLN A 300 -13.22 46.88 -0.46
C GLN A 300 -12.82 47.23 0.98
N LEU A 301 -11.91 46.46 1.58
CA LEU A 301 -11.40 46.69 2.92
C LEU A 301 -10.06 47.44 2.84
N SER A 302 -9.97 48.60 3.51
CA SER A 302 -8.70 49.29 3.72
C SER A 302 -7.94 48.67 4.89
N ASP A 303 -6.61 48.71 4.85
CA ASP A 303 -5.71 48.31 5.95
C ASP A 303 -5.95 46.88 6.46
N LEU A 304 -6.28 45.96 5.53
CA LEU A 304 -6.64 44.58 5.84
C LEU A 304 -5.57 43.84 6.66
N LYS A 305 -4.28 44.16 6.47
CA LYS A 305 -3.19 43.60 7.27
C LYS A 305 -3.35 43.94 8.76
N GLU A 306 -3.49 45.23 9.08
CA GLU A 306 -3.61 45.70 10.46
C GLU A 306 -4.86 45.15 11.13
N GLN A 307 -5.97 45.08 10.38
CA GLN A 307 -7.21 44.48 10.86
C GLN A 307 -7.05 42.98 11.16
N VAL A 308 -6.39 42.23 10.27
CA VAL A 308 -6.10 40.80 10.47
C VAL A 308 -5.18 40.59 11.67
N ASP A 309 -4.15 41.43 11.83
CA ASP A 309 -3.21 41.36 12.94
C ASP A 309 -3.88 41.71 14.27
N SER A 310 -4.77 42.70 14.29
CA SER A 310 -5.61 43.05 15.45
C SER A 310 -6.54 41.89 15.83
N ILE A 311 -7.27 41.30 14.88
CA ILE A 311 -8.13 40.13 15.13
C ILE A 311 -7.29 38.97 15.70
N ARG A 312 -6.09 38.73 15.15
CA ARG A 312 -5.19 37.68 15.63
C ARG A 312 -4.69 37.97 17.04
N ALA A 313 -4.33 39.21 17.34
CA ALA A 313 -3.87 39.65 18.65
C ALA A 313 -4.97 39.48 19.70
N ASP A 314 -6.19 39.91 19.39
CA ASP A 314 -7.36 39.78 20.26
C ASP A 314 -7.66 38.31 20.59
N ILE A 315 -7.68 37.44 19.58
CA ILE A 315 -7.90 36.00 19.78
C ILE A 315 -6.80 35.39 20.66
N LYS A 316 -5.53 35.72 20.39
CA LYS A 316 -4.40 35.24 21.20
C LYS A 316 -4.46 35.76 22.63
N GLN A 317 -4.80 37.02 22.82
CA GLN A 317 -4.91 37.65 24.13
C GLN A 317 -6.05 37.03 24.94
N GLN A 318 -7.23 36.86 24.34
CA GLN A 318 -8.36 36.19 24.99
C GLN A 318 -8.04 34.74 25.35
N SER A 319 -7.42 33.99 24.42
CA SER A 319 -7.00 32.61 24.66
C SER A 319 -6.00 32.52 25.81
N LYS A 320 -4.97 33.38 25.82
CA LYS A 320 -3.96 33.42 26.88
C LYS A 320 -4.57 33.85 28.22
N LEU A 321 -5.43 34.86 28.23
CA LEU A 321 -6.12 35.34 29.42
C LEU A 321 -7.00 34.23 30.02
N GLN A 322 -7.81 33.55 29.20
CA GLN A 322 -8.65 32.45 29.66
C GLN A 322 -7.83 31.26 30.18
N ALA A 323 -6.73 30.90 29.50
CA ALA A 323 -5.83 29.86 29.97
C ALA A 323 -5.17 30.23 31.31
N SER A 324 -4.73 31.49 31.47
CA SER A 324 -4.16 32.00 32.72
C SER A 324 -5.20 32.06 33.84
N ILE A 325 -6.42 32.53 33.58
CA ILE A 325 -7.52 32.52 34.54
C ILE A 325 -7.85 31.09 34.96
N HIS A 326 -7.95 30.16 34.01
CA HIS A 326 -8.23 28.76 34.31
C HIS A 326 -7.12 28.13 35.17
N ALA A 327 -5.84 28.35 34.81
CA ALA A 327 -4.70 27.87 35.60
C ALA A 327 -4.64 28.50 37.00
N ALA A 328 -4.92 29.80 37.13
CA ALA A 328 -4.98 30.49 38.41
C ALA A 328 -6.14 29.96 39.28
N LEU A 329 -7.34 29.81 38.72
CA LEU A 329 -8.49 29.21 39.42
C LEU A 329 -8.21 27.77 39.86
N GLU A 330 -7.55 26.96 39.04
CA GLU A 330 -7.14 25.60 39.43
C GLU A 330 -6.08 25.61 40.54
N ASN A 331 -5.15 26.58 40.54
CA ASN A 331 -4.17 26.74 41.61
C ASN A 331 -4.80 27.27 42.90
N ASP A 332 -5.71 28.25 42.83
CA ASP A 332 -6.45 28.78 43.98
C ASP A 332 -7.32 27.70 44.61
N LYS A 333 -8.00 26.87 43.80
CA LYS A 333 -8.72 25.67 44.27
C LYS A 333 -7.79 24.70 45.01
N LYS A 334 -6.57 24.48 44.51
CA LYS A 334 -5.56 23.63 45.16
C LYS A 334 -5.03 24.26 46.46
N MET A 335 -4.87 25.58 46.52
CA MET A 335 -4.36 26.30 47.70
C MET A 335 -5.41 26.47 48.81
N LEU A 336 -6.69 26.65 48.46
CA LEU A 336 -7.81 26.75 49.40
C LEU A 336 -8.23 25.39 49.99
N ALA A 337 -7.78 24.28 49.39
CA ALA A 337 -7.94 22.94 49.96
C ALA A 337 -6.95 22.71 51.12
N LEU A 338 -7.37 23.00 52.36
CA LEU A 338 -6.58 22.76 53.58
C LEU A 338 -6.22 21.26 53.78
N PRO A 339 -5.06 20.91 54.40
CA PRO A 339 -4.54 19.53 54.47
C PRO A 339 -5.28 18.55 55.40
N SER A 340 -6.41 18.91 56.01
CA SER A 340 -6.90 18.25 57.24
C SER A 340 -8.27 17.57 57.18
N LYS A 341 -8.84 17.33 56.01
CA LYS A 341 -9.91 16.32 55.83
C LYS A 341 -9.67 15.60 54.53
N LYS A 342 -9.75 14.25 54.55
CA LYS A 342 -9.80 13.37 53.37
C LYS A 342 -10.81 13.94 52.35
N GLN A 343 -10.37 14.83 51.48
CA GLN A 343 -11.18 15.35 50.40
C GLN A 343 -11.22 14.25 49.36
N VAL A 344 -12.43 13.73 49.16
CA VAL A 344 -12.85 13.13 47.89
C VAL A 344 -12.36 14.09 46.82
N ALA A 345 -11.33 13.68 46.08
CA ALA A 345 -10.77 14.48 45.00
C ALA A 345 -11.95 15.05 44.19
N ALA A 346 -11.92 16.36 43.89
CA ALA A 346 -12.79 16.93 42.87
C ALA A 346 -12.85 15.94 41.69
N PRO A 347 -14.00 15.74 41.00
CA PRO A 347 -14.13 14.70 40.00
C PRO A 347 -13.21 15.02 38.82
N SER A 348 -11.91 14.71 38.97
CA SER A 348 -11.05 14.44 37.86
C SER A 348 -11.74 13.29 37.19
N SER A 349 -12.25 13.53 35.98
CA SER A 349 -12.75 12.44 35.17
C SER A 349 -11.58 11.46 35.08
N LYS A 350 -11.64 10.36 35.82
CA LYS A 350 -10.61 9.32 35.77
C LYS A 350 -10.62 8.82 34.34
N THR A 351 -9.67 9.28 33.54
CA THR A 351 -9.49 8.79 32.18
C THR A 351 -8.85 7.42 32.29
N PHE A 352 -9.62 6.39 32.02
CA PHE A 352 -9.11 5.03 31.99
C PHE A 352 -8.33 4.83 30.69
N ALA A 353 -7.08 4.39 30.79
CA ALA A 353 -6.32 3.97 29.62
C ALA A 353 -6.89 2.63 29.12
N PRO A 354 -7.14 2.47 27.82
CA PRO A 354 -7.60 1.20 27.28
C PRO A 354 -6.52 0.14 27.48
N ARG A 355 -6.95 -1.07 27.88
CA ARG A 355 -6.14 -2.28 27.88
C ARG A 355 -6.71 -3.25 26.87
N ALA A 356 -5.85 -4.01 26.22
CA ALA A 356 -6.27 -5.01 25.27
C ALA A 356 -6.98 -6.15 25.99
N ASN A 357 -8.12 -6.58 25.45
CA ASN A 357 -8.81 -7.76 25.95
C ASN A 357 -8.56 -8.94 25.02
N MET A 358 -7.39 -9.57 25.16
CA MET A 358 -7.00 -10.72 24.34
C MET A 358 -8.02 -11.85 24.43
N SER A 359 -8.61 -12.11 25.61
CA SER A 359 -9.62 -13.17 25.76
C SER A 359 -10.86 -12.90 24.89
N SER A 360 -11.36 -11.66 24.89
CA SER A 360 -12.48 -11.28 24.03
C SER A 360 -12.08 -11.29 22.57
N TYR A 361 -10.85 -10.90 22.23
CA TYR A 361 -10.35 -10.89 20.86
C TYR A 361 -10.29 -12.30 20.25
N TYR A 362 -9.79 -13.29 21.01
CA TYR A 362 -9.85 -14.70 20.59
C TYR A 362 -11.30 -15.22 20.55
N CYS A 363 -12.11 -14.99 21.59
CA CYS A 363 -13.48 -15.51 21.62
C CYS A 363 -14.38 -14.87 20.55
N ASN A 364 -14.15 -13.61 20.19
CA ASN A 364 -14.90 -12.92 19.14
C ASN A 364 -14.57 -13.44 17.73
N SER A 365 -13.50 -14.23 17.58
CA SER A 365 -13.23 -14.93 16.32
C SER A 365 -14.24 -16.06 16.07
N PHE A 366 -14.86 -16.60 17.11
CA PHE A 366 -15.85 -17.67 16.95
C PHE A 366 -17.13 -17.12 16.28
N PRO A 367 -17.76 -17.89 15.38
CA PRO A 367 -19.00 -17.49 14.74
C PRO A 367 -20.10 -17.20 15.76
N LYS A 368 -20.72 -16.01 15.67
CA LYS A 368 -21.81 -15.62 16.57
C LYS A 368 -23.06 -16.45 16.27
N LEU A 369 -23.60 -17.10 17.30
CA LEU A 369 -24.87 -17.85 17.23
C LEU A 369 -26.13 -16.96 17.38
N SER A 370 -25.96 -15.63 17.40
CA SER A 370 -27.08 -14.69 17.49
C SER A 370 -27.98 -14.81 16.26
N GLY A 371 -29.28 -15.01 16.46
CA GLY A 371 -30.26 -15.17 15.37
C GLY A 371 -30.64 -16.61 15.03
N VAL A 372 -29.96 -17.62 15.61
CA VAL A 372 -30.30 -19.04 15.43
C VAL A 372 -31.74 -19.35 15.88
N ALA A 373 -32.21 -18.73 16.97
CA ALA A 373 -33.59 -18.87 17.45
C ALA A 373 -34.64 -18.31 16.45
N GLY A 374 -34.29 -17.28 15.68
CA GLY A 374 -35.14 -16.74 14.61
C GLY A 374 -35.10 -17.60 13.34
N LEU A 375 -33.93 -18.15 13.02
CA LEU A 375 -33.74 -19.08 11.89
C LEU A 375 -34.48 -20.40 12.11
N SER A 376 -34.48 -20.94 13.34
CA SER A 376 -35.16 -22.20 13.67
C SER A 376 -36.69 -22.12 13.51
N ALA A 377 -37.27 -20.93 13.59
CA ALA A 377 -38.69 -20.65 13.35
C ALA A 377 -39.06 -20.42 11.87
N SER A 378 -38.07 -20.33 10.97
CA SER A 378 -38.31 -20.13 9.54
C SER A 378 -38.89 -21.38 8.88
N LYS A 379 -39.96 -21.21 8.08
CA LYS A 379 -40.57 -22.30 7.30
C LYS A 379 -39.57 -23.02 6.38
N LYS A 380 -38.59 -22.31 5.82
CA LYS A 380 -37.55 -22.91 4.96
C LYS A 380 -36.64 -23.86 5.74
N GLN A 381 -36.27 -23.48 6.97
CA GLN A 381 -35.41 -24.30 7.83
C GLN A 381 -36.18 -25.49 8.41
N ALA A 382 -37.48 -25.32 8.70
CA ALA A 382 -38.33 -26.44 9.12
C ALA A 382 -38.37 -27.57 8.08
N MET A 383 -38.37 -27.23 6.77
CA MET A 383 -38.34 -28.21 5.69
C MET A 383 -37.03 -29.00 5.61
N LEU A 384 -35.89 -28.40 5.99
CA LEU A 384 -34.57 -29.05 5.93
C LEU A 384 -34.28 -29.98 7.12
N ARG A 385 -35.11 -29.94 8.17
CA ARG A 385 -34.87 -30.76 9.38
C ARG A 385 -34.95 -32.25 9.06
N GLY A 386 -33.88 -32.98 9.38
CA GLY A 386 -33.79 -34.41 9.15
C GLY A 386 -33.59 -34.81 7.68
N MET A 387 -33.42 -33.86 6.76
CA MET A 387 -33.15 -34.17 5.34
C MET A 387 -31.69 -34.52 5.06
N LEU A 388 -30.76 -34.12 5.92
CA LEU A 388 -29.32 -34.29 5.72
C LEU A 388 -28.77 -35.36 6.66
N ASP A 389 -27.97 -36.27 6.12
CA ASP A 389 -27.07 -37.08 6.93
C ASP A 389 -25.88 -36.23 7.37
N LEU A 390 -25.86 -35.85 8.65
CA LEU A 390 -24.81 -35.00 9.21
C LEU A 390 -23.44 -35.68 9.26
N ARG A 391 -23.35 -37.02 9.10
CA ARG A 391 -22.07 -37.72 8.90
C ARG A 391 -21.45 -37.46 7.53
N GLN A 392 -22.26 -37.09 6.54
CA GLN A 392 -21.84 -36.81 5.17
C GLN A 392 -21.66 -35.30 4.90
N VAL A 393 -22.05 -34.45 5.85
CA VAL A 393 -21.83 -33.00 5.77
C VAL A 393 -20.47 -32.68 6.38
N VAL A 394 -19.55 -32.20 5.57
CA VAL A 394 -18.21 -31.79 6.02
C VAL A 394 -18.22 -30.31 6.43
N VAL A 395 -17.69 -30.00 7.60
CA VAL A 395 -17.64 -28.65 8.15
C VAL A 395 -16.22 -28.24 8.51
N ILE A 396 -15.95 -26.93 8.47
CA ILE A 396 -14.70 -26.33 8.94
C ILE A 396 -14.91 -25.89 10.39
N THR A 397 -14.18 -26.51 11.31
CA THR A 397 -14.28 -26.22 12.74
C THR A 397 -13.17 -25.31 13.27
N GLY A 398 -12.08 -25.13 12.52
CA GLY A 398 -11.04 -24.16 12.82
C GLY A 398 -10.14 -23.89 11.62
N PHE A 399 -9.41 -22.77 11.67
CA PHE A 399 -8.40 -22.42 10.68
C PHE A 399 -7.31 -21.55 11.30
N GLY A 400 -6.11 -21.61 10.75
CA GLY A 400 -4.95 -20.86 11.21
C GLY A 400 -3.91 -20.73 10.11
N GLU A 401 -3.01 -19.76 10.25
CA GLU A 401 -1.95 -19.52 9.28
C GLU A 401 -0.70 -18.95 9.94
N VAL A 402 0.43 -19.11 9.25
CA VAL A 402 1.64 -18.31 9.41
C VAL A 402 1.90 -17.67 8.06
N SER A 403 1.86 -16.33 8.00
CA SER A 403 1.90 -15.58 6.75
C SER A 403 2.70 -14.27 6.91
N PRO A 404 2.92 -13.51 5.82
CA PRO A 404 3.61 -12.22 5.88
C PRO A 404 2.98 -11.18 6.82
N TRP A 405 1.74 -11.41 7.26
CA TRP A 405 1.03 -10.54 8.19
C TRP A 405 0.83 -11.17 9.57
N GLY A 406 1.56 -12.23 9.90
CA GLY A 406 1.48 -12.94 11.17
C GLY A 406 0.55 -14.14 11.07
N ASN A 407 -0.51 -14.16 11.88
CA ASN A 407 -1.51 -15.23 11.86
C ASN A 407 -2.81 -14.77 11.19
N SER A 408 -3.82 -15.63 11.23
CA SER A 408 -5.09 -15.41 10.52
C SER A 408 -5.86 -14.18 10.99
N ARG A 409 -5.73 -13.82 12.27
CA ARG A 409 -6.41 -12.67 12.87
C ARG A 409 -5.73 -11.36 12.47
N THR A 410 -4.41 -11.27 12.63
CA THR A 410 -3.65 -10.08 12.26
C THR A 410 -3.69 -9.85 10.73
N ARG A 411 -3.61 -10.91 9.92
CA ARG A 411 -3.77 -10.81 8.47
C ARG A 411 -5.17 -10.34 8.09
N TRP A 412 -6.23 -10.82 8.76
CA TRP A 412 -7.60 -10.36 8.53
C TRP A 412 -7.80 -8.87 8.83
N GLU A 413 -7.18 -8.36 9.91
CA GLU A 413 -7.25 -6.94 10.22
C GLU A 413 -6.62 -6.08 9.11
N MET A 414 -5.43 -6.47 8.65
CA MET A 414 -4.74 -5.75 7.59
C MET A 414 -5.46 -5.86 6.24
N GLU A 415 -6.05 -7.01 5.93
CA GLU A 415 -6.82 -7.24 4.70
C GLU A 415 -8.15 -6.46 4.69
N SER A 416 -8.87 -6.45 5.81
CA SER A 416 -10.23 -5.89 5.89
C SER A 416 -10.26 -4.39 6.21
N TYR A 417 -9.35 -3.94 7.09
CA TYR A 417 -9.36 -2.58 7.63
C TYR A 417 -8.12 -1.78 7.23
N GLY A 418 -7.03 -2.44 6.83
CA GLY A 418 -5.79 -1.76 6.43
C GLY A 418 -4.97 -1.20 7.59
N GLU A 419 -5.35 -1.51 8.83
CA GLU A 419 -4.65 -1.13 10.06
C GLU A 419 -4.88 -2.16 11.16
N PHE A 420 -3.99 -2.21 12.15
CA PHE A 420 -4.14 -3.12 13.30
C PHE A 420 -4.98 -2.49 14.42
N SER A 421 -5.76 -3.32 15.10
CA SER A 421 -6.33 -2.98 16.40
C SER A 421 -5.24 -2.94 17.48
N LEU A 422 -5.63 -2.57 18.71
CA LEU A 422 -4.70 -2.63 19.84
C LEU A 422 -4.26 -4.07 20.10
N GLU A 423 -5.22 -4.99 20.08
CA GLU A 423 -5.04 -6.42 20.26
C GLU A 423 -4.19 -7.03 19.15
N GLY A 424 -4.47 -6.72 17.89
CA GLY A 424 -3.69 -7.21 16.75
C GLY A 424 -2.25 -6.70 16.78
N CYS A 425 -2.03 -5.44 17.17
CA CYS A 425 -0.68 -4.90 17.32
C CYS A 425 0.09 -5.57 18.47
N ILE A 426 -0.57 -5.89 19.59
CA ILE A 426 0.03 -6.62 20.72
C ILE A 426 0.36 -8.05 20.33
N GLU A 427 -0.56 -8.75 19.67
CA GLU A 427 -0.34 -10.12 19.19
C GLU A 427 0.86 -10.18 18.25
N LEU A 428 0.96 -9.28 17.29
CA LEU A 428 2.06 -9.24 16.34
C LEU A 428 3.38 -8.80 16.98
N ALA A 429 3.35 -7.84 17.92
CA ALA A 429 4.52 -7.44 18.70
C ALA A 429 5.05 -8.60 19.56
N TRP A 430 4.17 -9.42 20.12
CA TRP A 430 4.53 -10.61 20.88
C TRP A 430 5.09 -11.72 19.98
N LEU A 431 4.40 -12.06 18.89
CA LEU A 431 4.81 -13.10 17.93
C LEU A 431 6.18 -12.83 17.31
N THR A 432 6.57 -11.56 17.23
CA THR A 432 7.85 -11.14 16.67
C THR A 432 8.92 -10.79 17.71
N GLY A 433 8.66 -11.11 18.98
CA GLY A 433 9.63 -10.94 20.07
C GLY A 433 9.97 -9.48 20.39
N ARG A 434 9.11 -8.52 20.04
CA ARG A 434 9.28 -7.09 20.41
C ARG A 434 8.87 -6.85 21.86
N ILE A 435 7.83 -7.55 22.31
CA ILE A 435 7.37 -7.55 23.70
C ILE A 435 7.32 -8.97 24.26
N VAL A 436 7.61 -9.10 25.54
CA VAL A 436 7.49 -10.34 26.31
C VAL A 436 6.60 -10.11 27.52
N PHE A 437 5.89 -11.15 27.97
CA PHE A 437 5.06 -11.06 29.15
C PHE A 437 5.88 -11.45 30.39
N ASP A 438 6.14 -10.51 31.29
CA ASP A 438 6.86 -10.76 32.56
C ASP A 438 6.08 -10.18 33.75
N LYS A 439 5.92 -11.00 34.80
CA LYS A 439 5.26 -10.63 36.07
C LYS A 439 3.93 -9.87 35.88
N GLY A 440 3.11 -10.29 34.92
CA GLY A 440 1.79 -9.71 34.68
C GLY A 440 1.79 -8.43 33.83
N ASN A 441 2.91 -8.04 33.23
CA ASN A 441 3.01 -6.86 32.36
C ASN A 441 3.71 -7.21 31.05
N TRP A 442 3.37 -6.47 29.98
CA TRP A 442 4.19 -6.44 28.78
C TRP A 442 5.48 -5.68 29.05
N VAL A 443 6.59 -6.24 28.58
CA VAL A 443 7.92 -5.68 28.74
C VAL A 443 8.60 -5.66 27.38
N ASP A 444 9.25 -4.55 27.03
CA ASP A 444 10.06 -4.45 25.81
C ASP A 444 11.21 -5.45 25.89
N ALA A 445 11.31 -6.33 24.88
CA ALA A 445 12.27 -7.41 24.87
C ALA A 445 13.73 -6.92 24.89
N LYS A 446 14.01 -5.73 24.35
CA LYS A 446 15.34 -5.12 24.27
C LYS A 446 15.64 -4.26 25.50
N THR A 447 14.78 -3.29 25.83
CA THR A 447 15.05 -2.32 26.90
C THR A 447 14.71 -2.84 28.30
N LYS A 448 13.90 -3.90 28.38
CA LYS A 448 13.33 -4.43 29.63
C LYS A 448 12.43 -3.45 30.38
N GLU A 449 11.96 -2.40 29.71
CA GLU A 449 10.98 -1.47 30.27
C GLU A 449 9.56 -2.03 30.20
N ILE A 450 8.74 -1.73 31.21
CA ILE A 450 7.31 -2.04 31.19
C ILE A 450 6.63 -1.20 30.11
N VAL A 451 5.83 -1.85 29.27
CA VAL A 451 5.05 -1.21 28.21
C VAL A 451 3.56 -1.38 28.50
N PRO A 452 2.83 -0.31 28.82
CA PRO A 452 1.37 -0.35 28.87
C PRO A 452 0.76 -0.64 27.49
N ASP A 453 -0.31 -1.42 27.44
CA ASP A 453 -1.01 -1.81 26.21
C ASP A 453 -1.24 -0.62 25.26
N ASN A 454 -1.81 0.48 25.77
CA ASN A 454 -2.12 1.68 24.99
C ASN A 454 -0.91 2.38 24.37
N GLN A 455 0.32 2.02 24.75
CA GLN A 455 1.56 2.54 24.17
C GLN A 455 2.19 1.60 23.14
N VAL A 456 1.76 0.33 23.08
CA VAL A 456 2.33 -0.67 22.16
C VAL A 456 2.20 -0.20 20.71
N LYS A 457 1.00 0.25 20.31
CA LYS A 457 0.76 0.76 18.95
C LYS A 457 1.70 1.93 18.60
N SER A 458 1.77 2.95 19.46
CA SER A 458 2.65 4.10 19.23
C SER A 458 4.16 3.79 19.23
N ARG A 459 4.59 2.73 19.93
CA ARG A 459 6.02 2.36 20.04
C ARG A 459 6.48 1.43 18.92
N PHE A 460 5.63 0.49 18.49
CA PHE A 460 6.07 -0.63 17.67
C PHE A 460 5.37 -0.74 16.31
N GLU A 461 4.22 -0.10 16.09
CA GLU A 461 3.44 -0.29 14.85
C GLU A 461 4.23 0.11 13.60
N GLU A 462 4.94 1.24 13.61
CA GLU A 462 5.72 1.70 12.45
C GLU A 462 6.81 0.68 12.06
N ASP A 463 7.50 0.13 13.05
CA ASP A 463 8.53 -0.89 12.86
C ASP A 463 7.94 -2.21 12.38
N ILE A 464 6.81 -2.64 12.96
CA ILE A 464 6.05 -3.82 12.54
C ILE A 464 5.62 -3.69 11.08
N LEU A 465 5.04 -2.55 10.67
CA LEU A 465 4.57 -2.30 9.31
C LEU A 465 5.70 -2.21 8.28
N LYS A 466 6.93 -1.89 8.73
CA LYS A 466 8.13 -1.88 7.89
C LYS A 466 8.68 -3.29 7.67
N HIS A 467 8.58 -4.14 8.69
CA HIS A 467 9.14 -5.49 8.73
C HIS A 467 8.06 -6.60 8.63
N SER A 468 6.92 -6.28 8.01
CA SER A 468 5.83 -7.23 7.72
C SER A 468 5.31 -7.02 6.30
N GLY A 469 4.61 -8.01 5.76
CA GLY A 469 4.01 -7.98 4.44
C GLY A 469 5.03 -8.07 3.30
N ILE A 470 4.64 -7.56 2.13
CA ILE A 470 5.48 -7.51 0.93
C ILE A 470 6.52 -6.39 1.08
N ARG A 471 7.79 -6.79 1.12
CA ARG A 471 8.93 -5.88 1.32
C ARG A 471 10.18 -6.41 0.64
N ILE A 472 11.25 -5.61 0.68
CA ILE A 472 12.56 -6.01 0.17
C ILE A 472 13.04 -7.23 0.95
N VAL A 473 13.64 -8.21 0.27
CA VAL A 473 14.19 -9.43 0.89
C VAL A 473 15.18 -9.05 1.99
N GLU A 474 14.93 -9.56 3.20
CA GLU A 474 15.81 -9.43 4.36
C GLU A 474 16.71 -10.68 4.44
N PRO A 475 18.02 -10.59 4.15
CA PRO A 475 18.90 -11.75 4.09
C PRO A 475 18.96 -12.57 5.38
N GLU A 476 18.70 -11.93 6.53
CA GLU A 476 18.69 -12.55 7.85
C GLU A 476 17.61 -13.63 7.98
N LEU A 477 16.55 -13.57 7.17
CA LEU A 477 15.46 -14.54 7.17
C LEU A 477 15.74 -15.77 6.29
N PHE A 478 16.77 -15.71 5.42
CA PHE A 478 16.99 -16.69 4.35
C PHE A 478 18.47 -17.13 4.26
N ASP A 479 19.08 -17.47 5.38
CA ASP A 479 20.46 -17.98 5.46
C ASP A 479 21.52 -17.09 4.76
N GLY A 480 21.31 -15.77 4.76
CA GLY A 480 22.20 -14.79 4.13
C GLY A 480 21.97 -14.58 2.63
N TYR A 481 20.85 -15.05 2.08
CA TYR A 481 20.46 -14.79 0.69
C TYR A 481 20.25 -13.29 0.44
N ASP A 482 21.14 -12.70 -0.36
CA ASP A 482 21.01 -11.34 -0.88
C ASP A 482 20.81 -11.39 -2.41
N PRO A 483 19.63 -11.01 -2.93
CA PRO A 483 19.37 -10.90 -4.37
C PRO A 483 20.42 -10.07 -5.12
N LYS A 484 21.04 -9.06 -4.50
CA LYS A 484 22.05 -8.22 -5.15
C LYS A 484 23.38 -8.96 -5.34
N ASN A 485 23.61 -10.03 -4.59
CA ASN A 485 24.87 -10.75 -4.50
C ASN A 485 24.69 -12.26 -4.69
N LYS A 486 23.87 -12.67 -5.67
CA LYS A 486 23.63 -14.10 -5.96
C LYS A 486 24.91 -14.79 -6.45
N MET A 487 25.42 -15.76 -5.69
CA MET A 487 26.64 -16.50 -6.05
C MET A 487 26.37 -17.50 -7.19
N VAL A 488 27.22 -17.48 -8.21
CA VAL A 488 27.31 -18.53 -9.23
C VAL A 488 28.76 -18.95 -9.44
N LEU A 489 28.97 -20.21 -9.79
CA LEU A 489 30.30 -20.74 -10.13
C LEU A 489 30.52 -20.63 -11.64
N HIS A 490 31.64 -20.05 -12.04
CA HIS A 490 32.07 -20.01 -13.44
C HIS A 490 33.29 -20.90 -13.64
N GLN A 491 33.21 -21.81 -14.61
CA GLN A 491 34.30 -22.72 -14.95
C GLN A 491 35.34 -22.01 -15.81
N VAL A 492 36.59 -22.00 -15.33
CA VAL A 492 37.72 -21.37 -16.01
C VAL A 492 38.85 -22.38 -16.15
N ALA A 493 39.31 -22.60 -17.39
CA ALA A 493 40.50 -23.40 -17.65
C ALA A 493 41.76 -22.56 -17.42
N ILE A 494 42.72 -23.08 -16.64
CA ILE A 494 43.97 -22.38 -16.37
C ILE A 494 44.92 -22.44 -17.57
N ASP A 495 45.47 -21.29 -17.94
CA ASP A 495 46.36 -21.12 -19.09
C ASP A 495 47.83 -21.47 -18.78
N LYS A 496 48.17 -21.48 -17.50
CA LYS A 496 49.51 -21.74 -16.97
C LYS A 496 49.45 -22.69 -15.77
N LYS A 497 50.58 -23.32 -15.49
CA LYS A 497 50.76 -24.15 -14.29
C LYS A 497 50.66 -23.25 -13.04
N MET A 498 49.84 -23.62 -12.07
CA MET A 498 49.68 -22.85 -10.83
C MET A 498 50.82 -23.08 -9.84
N SER A 499 50.93 -22.19 -8.85
CA SER A 499 51.76 -22.44 -7.67
C SER A 499 51.26 -23.67 -6.91
N PRO A 500 52.15 -24.44 -6.26
CA PRO A 500 51.76 -25.52 -5.36
C PRO A 500 50.81 -25.03 -4.26
N ILE A 501 49.78 -25.82 -3.97
CA ILE A 501 48.83 -25.60 -2.88
C ILE A 501 49.06 -26.71 -1.86
N GLU A 502 49.22 -26.34 -0.60
CA GLU A 502 49.38 -27.27 0.51
C GLU A 502 48.03 -27.91 0.85
N VAL A 503 48.03 -29.23 1.09
CA VAL A 503 46.87 -30.02 1.49
C VAL A 503 47.18 -30.75 2.79
N ALA A 504 46.15 -31.14 3.54
CA ALA A 504 46.29 -31.64 4.90
C ALA A 504 47.12 -32.93 4.96
N ASP A 505 46.91 -33.85 4.02
CA ASP A 505 47.61 -35.11 3.97
C ASP A 505 47.69 -35.72 2.54
N ARG A 506 48.32 -36.90 2.46
CA ARG A 506 48.45 -37.64 1.22
C ARG A 506 47.10 -38.08 0.66
N GLU A 507 46.15 -38.43 1.52
CA GLU A 507 44.86 -38.96 1.11
C GLU A 507 44.04 -37.88 0.41
N GLU A 508 43.96 -36.69 0.99
CA GLU A 508 43.32 -35.52 0.38
C GLU A 508 43.97 -35.18 -0.98
N ALA A 509 45.31 -35.20 -1.05
CA ALA A 509 46.03 -34.98 -2.31
C ALA A 509 45.65 -36.00 -3.40
N LEU A 510 45.46 -37.27 -3.01
CA LEU A 510 45.03 -38.34 -3.90
C LEU A 510 43.56 -38.20 -4.31
N GLN A 511 42.69 -37.68 -3.43
CA GLN A 511 41.30 -37.37 -3.76
C GLN A 511 41.22 -36.28 -4.84
N PHE A 512 41.98 -35.18 -4.70
CA PHE A 512 42.08 -34.15 -5.75
C PHE A 512 42.56 -34.74 -7.09
N ARG A 513 43.56 -35.62 -7.07
CA ARG A 513 44.05 -36.30 -8.28
C ARG A 513 43.04 -37.25 -8.89
N LYS A 514 42.21 -37.89 -8.07
CA LYS A 514 41.14 -38.79 -8.53
C LYS A 514 40.06 -38.01 -9.27
N GLU A 515 39.67 -36.85 -8.76
CA GLU A 515 38.64 -36.00 -9.37
C GLU A 515 39.14 -35.26 -10.61
N LEU A 516 40.30 -34.61 -10.51
CA LEU A 516 40.82 -33.75 -11.58
C LEU A 516 41.51 -34.53 -12.71
N GLY A 517 41.92 -35.77 -12.47
CA GLY A 517 42.70 -36.56 -13.41
C GLY A 517 44.22 -36.36 -13.25
N LYS A 518 44.99 -37.42 -13.50
CA LYS A 518 46.45 -37.44 -13.30
C LYS A 518 47.20 -36.47 -14.23
N GLU A 519 46.63 -36.21 -15.40
CA GLU A 519 47.12 -35.29 -16.41
C GLU A 519 46.96 -33.82 -16.03
N ASN A 520 46.04 -33.50 -15.10
CA ASN A 520 45.69 -32.14 -14.71
C ASN A 520 46.29 -31.71 -13.37
N VAL A 521 46.65 -32.64 -12.46
CA VAL A 521 47.23 -32.27 -11.16
C VAL A 521 48.45 -33.12 -10.76
N ASP A 522 49.53 -32.44 -10.40
CA ASP A 522 50.71 -33.03 -9.78
C ASP A 522 50.50 -33.17 -8.27
N VAL A 523 50.88 -34.32 -7.70
CA VAL A 523 50.87 -34.57 -6.25
C VAL A 523 52.29 -34.91 -5.81
N PHE A 524 52.85 -34.18 -4.85
CA PHE A 524 54.21 -34.38 -4.37
C PHE A 524 54.38 -33.84 -2.94
N GLN A 525 55.45 -34.25 -2.26
CA GLN A 525 55.81 -33.74 -0.94
C GLN A 525 56.88 -32.65 -1.08
N ASN A 526 56.76 -31.57 -0.31
CA ASN A 526 57.77 -30.51 -0.28
C ASN A 526 58.93 -30.87 0.69
N PRO A 527 60.05 -30.11 0.70
CA PRO A 527 61.17 -30.38 1.60
C PRO A 527 60.84 -30.28 3.10
N SER A 528 59.77 -29.59 3.49
CA SER A 528 59.30 -29.52 4.88
C SER A 528 58.39 -30.68 5.27
N GLY A 529 58.10 -31.60 4.36
CA GLY A 529 57.29 -32.79 4.61
C GLY A 529 55.78 -32.60 4.39
N ALA A 530 55.33 -31.41 3.98
CA ALA A 530 53.92 -31.16 3.67
C ALA A 530 53.55 -31.69 2.27
N TRP A 531 52.31 -32.19 2.13
CA TRP A 531 51.78 -32.65 0.85
C TRP A 531 51.26 -31.48 0.03
N MET A 532 51.60 -31.46 -1.25
CA MET A 532 51.27 -30.38 -2.16
C MET A 532 50.55 -30.94 -3.39
N ILE A 533 49.51 -30.23 -3.82
CA ILE A 533 48.93 -30.38 -5.16
C ILE A 533 49.38 -29.23 -6.05
N ARG A 534 49.53 -29.46 -7.35
CA ARG A 534 49.81 -28.40 -8.32
C ARG A 534 49.05 -28.63 -9.61
N LEU A 535 48.12 -27.72 -9.89
CA LEU A 535 47.29 -27.73 -11.09
C LEU A 535 48.12 -27.38 -12.33
N ARG A 536 47.94 -28.17 -13.39
CA ARG A 536 48.61 -28.04 -14.68
C ARG A 536 47.78 -27.21 -15.65
N LYS A 537 48.44 -26.60 -16.62
CA LYS A 537 47.77 -25.92 -17.75
C LYS A 537 46.68 -26.83 -18.33
N GLY A 538 45.47 -26.29 -18.48
CA GLY A 538 44.29 -27.03 -18.93
C GLY A 538 43.35 -27.50 -17.81
N SER A 539 43.78 -27.46 -16.54
CA SER A 539 42.90 -27.78 -15.40
C SER A 539 41.73 -26.79 -15.32
N VAL A 540 40.54 -27.27 -15.01
CA VAL A 540 39.34 -26.42 -14.88
C VAL A 540 39.07 -26.13 -13.40
N LEU A 541 38.86 -24.85 -13.09
CA LEU A 541 38.50 -24.36 -11.75
C LEU A 541 37.11 -23.74 -11.75
N ASN A 542 36.40 -23.88 -10.64
CA ASN A 542 35.16 -23.16 -10.39
C ASN A 542 35.48 -21.88 -9.61
N ILE A 543 35.28 -20.71 -10.24
CA ILE A 543 35.51 -19.41 -9.61
C ILE A 543 34.14 -18.78 -9.26
N PRO A 544 33.89 -18.45 -7.98
CA PRO A 544 32.68 -17.73 -7.59
C PRO A 544 32.62 -16.34 -8.22
N ARG A 545 31.44 -15.97 -8.70
CA ARG A 545 31.09 -14.59 -9.10
C ARG A 545 29.69 -14.24 -8.62
N ALA A 546 29.42 -12.96 -8.42
CA ALA A 546 28.12 -12.47 -7.99
C ALA A 546 27.27 -11.97 -9.18
N LEU A 547 25.99 -12.28 -9.17
CA LEU A 547 24.96 -11.74 -10.06
C LEU A 547 24.08 -10.76 -9.29
N ASN A 548 23.71 -9.66 -9.94
CA ASN A 548 22.67 -8.78 -9.45
C ASN A 548 21.31 -9.27 -9.95
N PHE A 549 20.51 -9.85 -9.06
CA PHE A 549 19.23 -10.45 -9.38
C PHE A 549 18.10 -9.42 -9.32
N ASP A 550 17.14 -9.54 -10.24
CA ASP A 550 16.08 -8.56 -10.48
C ASP A 550 14.79 -8.81 -9.69
N ARG A 551 14.73 -9.89 -8.88
CA ARG A 551 13.67 -10.15 -7.89
C ARG A 551 14.21 -9.93 -6.48
N PHE A 552 14.02 -8.72 -5.95
CA PHE A 552 14.49 -8.35 -4.61
C PHE A 552 13.35 -8.04 -3.64
N VAL A 553 12.10 -8.30 -4.02
CA VAL A 553 10.90 -8.10 -3.21
C VAL A 553 10.17 -9.43 -3.06
N ALA A 554 9.73 -9.75 -1.85
CA ALA A 554 8.94 -10.94 -1.53
C ALA A 554 7.96 -10.63 -0.37
N GLY A 555 6.87 -11.41 -0.27
CA GLY A 555 6.02 -11.45 0.91
C GLY A 555 6.66 -12.32 1.99
N GLN A 556 7.22 -11.70 3.03
CA GLN A 556 8.01 -12.40 4.03
C GLN A 556 7.29 -12.43 5.38
N ILE A 557 7.33 -13.55 6.09
CA ILE A 557 6.87 -13.66 7.48
C ILE A 557 7.47 -12.49 8.29
N PRO A 558 6.73 -11.88 9.24
CA PRO A 558 7.18 -10.74 10.01
C PRO A 558 8.54 -10.97 10.68
N THR A 559 9.46 -10.03 10.51
CA THR A 559 10.82 -10.16 11.04
C THR A 559 10.79 -10.26 12.57
N GLY A 560 11.48 -11.28 13.10
CA GLY A 560 11.49 -11.62 14.51
C GLY A 560 10.49 -12.72 14.89
N TRP A 561 9.65 -13.20 13.95
CA TRP A 561 8.83 -14.39 14.18
C TRP A 561 9.71 -15.56 14.60
N SER A 562 9.32 -16.26 15.66
CA SER A 562 10.05 -17.42 16.17
C SER A 562 9.07 -18.45 16.72
N ALA A 563 9.27 -19.71 16.32
CA ALA A 563 8.49 -20.82 16.84
C ALA A 563 8.77 -21.10 18.33
N GLU A 564 9.91 -20.64 18.87
CA GLU A 564 10.22 -20.73 20.30
C GLU A 564 9.26 -19.92 21.16
N LEU A 565 8.76 -18.78 20.65
CA LEU A 565 7.77 -17.95 21.34
C LEU A 565 6.41 -18.66 21.46
N LEU A 566 6.16 -19.64 20.60
CA LEU A 566 4.98 -20.52 20.65
C LEU A 566 5.20 -21.73 21.59
N GLY A 567 6.38 -21.86 22.19
CA GLY A 567 6.73 -22.94 23.11
C GLY A 567 7.40 -24.16 22.46
N LEU A 568 7.76 -24.10 21.16
CA LEU A 568 8.57 -25.15 20.55
C LEU A 568 10.00 -25.10 21.09
N SER A 569 10.64 -26.26 21.26
CA SER A 569 12.02 -26.30 21.73
C SER A 569 12.98 -25.75 20.70
N LYS A 570 14.04 -25.10 21.17
CA LYS A 570 15.12 -24.61 20.32
C LYS A 570 15.76 -25.74 19.48
N ASP A 571 15.98 -26.91 20.10
CA ASP A 571 16.55 -28.07 19.41
C ASP A 571 15.69 -28.50 18.21
N LEU A 572 14.36 -28.50 18.35
CA LEU A 572 13.43 -28.78 17.26
C LEU A 572 13.52 -27.71 16.17
N ALA A 573 13.50 -26.43 16.56
CA ALA A 573 13.56 -25.30 15.64
C ALA A 573 14.85 -25.30 14.79
N GLU A 574 15.96 -25.80 15.33
CA GLU A 574 17.22 -25.92 14.61
C GLU A 574 17.30 -27.17 13.72
N SER A 575 16.63 -28.28 14.11
CA SER A 575 16.74 -29.57 13.44
C SER A 575 15.85 -29.73 12.20
N VAL A 576 14.65 -29.16 12.21
CA VAL A 576 13.67 -29.35 11.12
C VAL A 576 13.78 -28.26 10.05
N ASP A 577 13.17 -28.49 8.88
CA ASP A 577 13.03 -27.44 7.86
C ASP A 577 12.05 -26.33 8.33
N PRO A 578 12.29 -25.04 8.02
CA PRO A 578 11.37 -23.95 8.39
C PRO A 578 9.92 -24.19 7.99
N THR A 579 9.69 -24.88 6.86
CA THR A 579 8.34 -25.25 6.40
C THR A 579 7.58 -26.08 7.44
N THR A 580 8.27 -26.99 8.14
CA THR A 580 7.71 -27.79 9.24
C THR A 580 7.29 -26.89 10.41
N LEU A 581 8.08 -25.86 10.74
CA LEU A 581 7.76 -24.92 11.81
C LEU A 581 6.50 -24.12 11.49
N TYR A 582 6.35 -23.67 10.23
CA TYR A 582 5.14 -22.98 9.79
C TYR A 582 3.92 -23.89 9.88
N ALA A 583 4.04 -25.14 9.42
CA ALA A 583 2.96 -26.12 9.46
C ALA A 583 2.52 -26.46 10.89
N LEU A 584 3.48 -26.65 11.82
CA LEU A 584 3.20 -26.87 13.25
C LEU A 584 2.49 -25.66 13.86
N ALA A 585 3.03 -24.46 13.67
CA ALA A 585 2.47 -23.23 14.22
C ALA A 585 1.06 -22.93 13.65
N ALA A 586 0.85 -23.09 12.35
CA ALA A 586 -0.46 -22.92 11.73
C ALA A 586 -1.47 -23.98 12.21
N THR A 587 -1.03 -25.20 12.48
CA THR A 587 -1.88 -26.26 13.06
C THR A 587 -2.25 -25.93 14.51
N MET A 588 -1.32 -25.44 15.32
CA MET A 588 -1.59 -24.98 16.69
C MET A 588 -2.60 -23.82 16.67
N ASP A 589 -2.42 -22.84 15.79
CA ASP A 589 -3.35 -21.72 15.62
C ASP A 589 -4.75 -22.19 15.18
N THR A 590 -4.80 -23.21 14.32
CA THR A 590 -6.04 -23.87 13.88
C THR A 590 -6.79 -24.52 15.03
N PHE A 591 -6.08 -25.21 15.94
CA PHE A 591 -6.71 -25.81 17.12
C PHE A 591 -7.23 -24.76 18.10
N VAL A 592 -6.47 -23.69 18.33
CA VAL A 592 -6.94 -22.55 19.13
C VAL A 592 -8.21 -21.94 18.53
N ALA A 593 -8.23 -21.74 17.21
CA ALA A 593 -9.42 -21.25 16.51
C ALA A 593 -10.61 -22.24 16.53
N ALA A 594 -10.33 -23.54 16.68
CA ALA A 594 -11.36 -24.56 16.90
C ALA A 594 -11.81 -24.68 18.36
N GLY A 595 -11.19 -23.97 19.30
CA GLY A 595 -11.44 -24.15 20.74
C GLY A 595 -10.87 -25.45 21.30
N VAL A 596 -9.97 -26.11 20.58
CA VAL A 596 -9.29 -27.35 20.99
C VAL A 596 -7.96 -26.97 21.61
N THR A 597 -7.80 -27.15 22.92
CA THR A 597 -6.54 -26.84 23.63
C THR A 597 -5.61 -28.05 23.75
N ASP A 598 -6.18 -29.25 23.76
CA ASP A 598 -5.47 -30.53 23.76
C ASP A 598 -6.04 -31.41 22.64
N PRO A 599 -5.28 -31.68 21.56
CA PRO A 599 -5.76 -32.52 20.47
C PRO A 599 -6.17 -33.94 20.89
N TYR A 600 -5.75 -34.42 22.07
CA TYR A 600 -6.14 -35.75 22.55
C TYR A 600 -7.61 -35.80 22.99
N GLU A 601 -8.27 -34.65 23.15
CA GLU A 601 -9.73 -34.56 23.32
C GLU A 601 -10.48 -35.27 22.17
N PHE A 602 -9.94 -35.26 20.95
CA PHE A 602 -10.54 -35.97 19.81
C PHE A 602 -10.82 -37.45 20.13
N TYR A 603 -9.92 -38.11 20.84
CA TYR A 603 -10.00 -39.54 21.12
C TYR A 603 -11.03 -39.92 22.18
N GLN A 604 -11.68 -38.94 22.81
CA GLN A 604 -12.87 -39.16 23.63
C GLN A 604 -14.11 -39.41 22.77
N TYR A 605 -14.11 -38.95 21.52
CA TYR A 605 -15.26 -39.00 20.60
C TYR A 605 -15.05 -39.90 19.39
N VAL A 606 -13.79 -40.14 18.99
CA VAL A 606 -13.44 -40.93 17.81
C VAL A 606 -12.31 -41.92 18.10
N HIS A 607 -12.19 -42.96 17.27
CA HIS A 607 -11.08 -43.89 17.39
C HIS A 607 -9.77 -43.24 16.91
N VAL A 608 -8.62 -43.68 17.40
CA VAL A 608 -7.29 -43.14 17.01
C VAL A 608 -7.00 -43.24 15.51
N SER A 609 -7.69 -44.15 14.80
CA SER A 609 -7.60 -44.31 13.34
C SER A 609 -8.49 -43.35 12.54
N GLU A 610 -9.31 -42.54 13.19
CA GLU A 610 -10.30 -41.66 12.54
C GLU A 610 -9.88 -40.17 12.54
N VAL A 611 -8.65 -39.88 12.98
CA VAL A 611 -8.04 -38.55 12.87
C VAL A 611 -6.99 -38.59 11.77
N GLY A 612 -7.22 -37.85 10.69
CA GLY A 612 -6.37 -37.84 9.51
C GLY A 612 -5.64 -36.51 9.28
N ASN A 613 -4.65 -36.54 8.39
CA ASN A 613 -3.96 -35.35 7.89
C ASN A 613 -3.74 -35.46 6.38
N THR A 614 -4.30 -34.52 5.63
CA THR A 614 -4.17 -34.43 4.18
C THR A 614 -3.51 -33.13 3.73
N SER A 615 -2.91 -32.37 4.64
CA SER A 615 -2.10 -31.19 4.29
C SER A 615 -0.91 -31.58 3.40
N GLY A 616 -0.52 -30.66 2.52
CA GLY A 616 0.54 -30.88 1.53
C GLY A 616 1.31 -29.60 1.19
N GLY A 617 2.29 -29.72 0.31
CA GLY A 617 3.09 -28.61 -0.20
C GLY A 617 3.46 -28.77 -1.67
N GLY A 618 3.93 -27.71 -2.31
CA GLY A 618 4.33 -27.71 -3.70
C GLY A 618 5.73 -28.26 -3.92
N MET A 619 6.72 -27.78 -3.15
CA MET A 619 8.14 -28.13 -3.36
C MET A 619 8.76 -28.96 -2.22
N GLY A 620 8.29 -28.81 -0.99
CA GLY A 620 8.88 -29.46 0.20
C GLY A 620 9.90 -28.58 0.93
N GLY A 621 10.78 -29.17 1.72
CA GLY A 621 11.74 -28.43 2.57
C GLY A 621 12.88 -27.78 1.77
N MET A 622 12.76 -26.48 1.48
CA MET A 622 13.72 -25.76 0.64
C MET A 622 15.11 -25.65 1.28
N ARG A 623 15.19 -25.40 2.59
CA ARG A 623 16.49 -25.32 3.29
C ARG A 623 17.18 -26.68 3.25
N ALA A 624 16.42 -27.75 3.48
CA ALA A 624 16.92 -29.12 3.40
C ALA A 624 17.45 -29.45 1.99
N PHE A 625 16.77 -29.03 0.92
CA PHE A 625 17.28 -29.19 -0.45
C PHE A 625 18.62 -28.50 -0.67
N THR A 626 18.75 -27.26 -0.21
CA THR A 626 20.01 -26.50 -0.28
C THR A 626 21.12 -27.21 0.49
N GLN A 627 20.81 -27.79 1.66
CA GLN A 627 21.78 -28.56 2.43
C GLN A 627 22.28 -29.80 1.67
N ILE A 628 21.39 -30.60 1.08
CA ILE A 628 21.78 -31.87 0.45
C ILE A 628 22.40 -31.70 -0.94
N TYR A 629 21.96 -30.73 -1.73
CA TYR A 629 22.42 -30.55 -3.12
C TYR A 629 23.56 -29.54 -3.25
N LYS A 630 23.50 -28.41 -2.54
CA LYS A 630 24.49 -27.33 -2.65
C LYS A 630 25.56 -27.45 -1.56
N ASN A 631 25.18 -27.53 -0.29
CA ASN A 631 26.15 -27.53 0.80
C ASN A 631 27.02 -28.79 0.79
N ARG A 632 26.44 -29.98 0.64
CA ARG A 632 27.23 -31.23 0.52
C ARG A 632 28.14 -31.24 -0.70
N LEU A 633 27.71 -30.70 -1.85
CA LEU A 633 28.58 -30.55 -3.03
C LEU A 633 29.78 -29.63 -2.75
N LEU A 634 29.58 -28.60 -1.93
CA LEU A 634 30.63 -27.68 -1.50
C LEU A 634 31.45 -28.20 -0.29
N GLY A 635 31.23 -29.44 0.16
CA GLY A 635 31.90 -30.01 1.32
C GLY A 635 31.52 -29.36 2.66
N LYS A 636 30.43 -28.57 2.71
CA LYS A 636 29.91 -27.99 3.95
C LYS A 636 29.17 -29.04 4.76
N ALA A 637 29.25 -28.92 6.08
CA ALA A 637 28.48 -29.76 6.99
C ALA A 637 26.97 -29.60 6.76
N ALA A 638 26.26 -30.71 6.80
CA ALA A 638 24.80 -30.77 6.77
C ALA A 638 24.36 -31.91 7.70
N PRO A 639 23.17 -31.83 8.34
CA PRO A 639 22.63 -32.93 9.13
C PRO A 639 22.62 -34.25 8.35
N SER A 640 22.90 -35.36 9.03
CA SER A 640 22.93 -36.70 8.41
C SER A 640 21.57 -37.10 7.85
N ASP A 641 20.51 -36.67 8.52
CA ASP A 641 19.09 -36.91 8.27
C ASP A 641 18.41 -35.83 7.41
N ALA A 642 19.16 -34.84 6.90
CA ALA A 642 18.61 -33.73 6.09
C ALA A 642 17.72 -34.17 4.92
N LEU A 643 17.90 -35.39 4.39
CA LEU A 643 17.05 -35.94 3.33
C LEU A 643 15.59 -36.08 3.76
N GLN A 644 15.30 -36.45 5.01
CA GLN A 644 13.93 -36.65 5.48
C GLN A 644 13.16 -35.32 5.47
N GLU A 645 13.84 -34.22 5.79
CA GLU A 645 13.25 -32.88 5.84
C GLU A 645 12.97 -32.30 4.44
N CYS A 646 13.51 -32.91 3.37
CA CYS A 646 13.15 -32.53 2.00
C CYS A 646 11.74 -33.02 1.61
N PHE A 647 11.23 -34.08 2.23
CA PHE A 647 9.99 -34.71 1.78
C PHE A 647 8.75 -33.87 2.13
N ILE A 648 7.85 -33.74 1.17
CA ILE A 648 6.62 -32.96 1.33
C ILE A 648 5.72 -33.54 2.43
N ASN A 649 5.78 -34.85 2.70
CA ASN A 649 4.99 -35.50 3.74
C ASN A 649 5.64 -35.44 5.15
N THR A 650 6.79 -34.79 5.31
CA THR A 650 7.48 -34.68 6.60
C THR A 650 6.81 -33.66 7.54
N PRO A 651 6.39 -32.45 7.09
CA PRO A 651 5.61 -31.54 7.94
C PRO A 651 4.35 -32.19 8.57
N PRO A 652 3.46 -32.89 7.84
CA PRO A 652 2.32 -33.58 8.45
C PRO A 652 2.73 -34.77 9.35
N ALA A 653 3.88 -35.39 9.09
CA ALA A 653 4.44 -36.41 10.00
C ALA A 653 4.86 -35.80 11.35
N TRP A 654 5.55 -34.66 11.34
CA TRP A 654 5.90 -33.92 12.55
C TRP A 654 4.66 -33.43 13.31
N VAL A 655 3.64 -32.93 12.62
CA VAL A 655 2.34 -32.62 13.22
C VAL A 655 1.75 -33.84 13.93
N ASN A 656 1.81 -35.02 13.31
CA ASN A 656 1.31 -36.23 13.95
C ASN A 656 2.16 -36.64 15.16
N MET A 657 3.49 -36.61 15.04
CA MET A 657 4.42 -37.04 16.10
C MET A 657 4.38 -36.12 17.33
N LEU A 658 4.15 -34.82 17.14
CA LEU A 658 4.23 -33.83 18.22
C LEU A 658 2.88 -33.42 18.80
N LEU A 659 1.79 -33.48 18.01
CA LEU A 659 0.48 -32.95 18.43
C LEU A 659 -0.62 -34.01 18.50
N LEU A 660 -0.74 -34.89 17.50
CA LEU A 660 -1.92 -35.75 17.36
C LEU A 660 -1.73 -37.15 17.94
N SER A 661 -0.63 -37.83 17.61
CA SER A 661 -0.44 -39.26 17.83
C SER A 661 -1.56 -40.14 17.23
N SER A 662 -2.10 -39.71 16.08
CA SER A 662 -3.14 -40.48 15.39
C SER A 662 -2.55 -41.66 14.62
N SER A 663 -3.38 -42.67 14.40
CA SER A 663 -3.13 -43.79 13.47
C SER A 663 -4.09 -43.75 12.28
N GLY A 664 -4.57 -42.56 11.93
CA GLY A 664 -5.54 -42.36 10.85
C GLY A 664 -4.91 -42.05 9.50
N PRO A 665 -5.73 -41.70 8.49
CA PRO A 665 -5.25 -41.51 7.13
C PRO A 665 -4.24 -40.36 7.00
N ILE A 666 -3.13 -40.62 6.32
CA ILE A 666 -2.17 -39.59 5.88
C ILE A 666 -2.07 -39.62 4.36
N LYS A 667 -2.49 -38.54 3.70
CA LYS A 667 -2.49 -38.42 2.23
C LYS A 667 -2.02 -37.04 1.83
N THR A 668 -0.73 -36.87 1.60
CA THR A 668 -0.09 -35.58 1.35
C THR A 668 -0.09 -35.26 -0.15
N PRO A 669 -0.93 -34.32 -0.65
CA PRO A 669 -0.98 -33.96 -2.06
C PRO A 669 0.17 -33.06 -2.49
N VAL A 670 0.38 -33.01 -3.82
CA VAL A 670 1.29 -32.08 -4.50
C VAL A 670 0.54 -31.51 -5.71
N GLY A 671 -0.12 -30.37 -5.51
CA GLY A 671 -0.93 -29.67 -6.51
C GLY A 671 -0.32 -28.33 -6.96
N ALA A 672 0.98 -28.13 -6.71
CA ALA A 672 1.66 -26.84 -6.88
C ALA A 672 0.88 -25.70 -6.19
N CYS A 673 0.58 -24.61 -6.89
CA CYS A 673 -0.17 -23.47 -6.35
C CYS A 673 -1.58 -23.80 -5.84
N ALA A 674 -2.15 -24.97 -6.22
CA ALA A 674 -3.49 -25.41 -5.84
C ALA A 674 -3.51 -26.47 -4.74
N THR A 675 -2.35 -26.83 -4.16
CA THR A 675 -2.21 -27.93 -3.19
C THR A 675 -3.16 -27.81 -2.00
N ALA A 676 -3.38 -26.60 -1.47
CA ALA A 676 -4.30 -26.40 -0.35
C ALA A 676 -5.76 -26.76 -0.72
N ALA A 677 -6.20 -26.44 -1.94
CA ALA A 677 -7.56 -26.80 -2.39
C ALA A 677 -7.70 -28.30 -2.65
N GLU A 678 -6.67 -28.93 -3.22
CA GLU A 678 -6.59 -30.39 -3.39
C GLU A 678 -6.59 -31.11 -2.04
N SER A 679 -5.90 -30.56 -1.03
CA SER A 679 -5.90 -31.07 0.34
C SER A 679 -7.31 -31.09 0.95
N VAL A 680 -8.10 -30.03 0.74
CA VAL A 680 -9.51 -29.96 1.20
C VAL A 680 -10.37 -31.00 0.48
N ASP A 681 -10.17 -31.21 -0.83
CA ASP A 681 -10.88 -32.23 -1.60
C ASP A 681 -10.61 -33.65 -1.06
N ILE A 682 -9.33 -33.99 -0.92
CA ILE A 682 -8.92 -35.28 -0.37
C ILE A 682 -9.41 -35.45 1.07
N GLY A 683 -9.35 -34.40 1.89
CA GLY A 683 -9.83 -34.42 3.28
C GLY A 683 -11.34 -34.66 3.36
N ALA A 684 -12.14 -33.93 2.57
CA ALA A 684 -13.58 -34.07 2.52
C ALA A 684 -14.01 -35.48 2.07
N GLU A 685 -13.39 -36.02 1.02
CA GLU A 685 -13.68 -37.39 0.55
C GLU A 685 -13.17 -38.46 1.54
N THR A 686 -12.10 -38.18 2.28
CA THR A 686 -11.62 -39.07 3.35
C THR A 686 -12.62 -39.15 4.50
N ILE A 687 -13.28 -38.03 4.84
CA ILE A 687 -14.35 -38.00 5.84
C ILE A 687 -15.60 -38.72 5.33
N LYS A 688 -16.10 -38.37 4.14
CA LYS A 688 -17.31 -38.97 3.56
C LYS A 688 -17.19 -40.48 3.35
N SER A 689 -15.99 -40.98 3.03
CA SER A 689 -15.71 -42.41 2.89
C SER A 689 -15.65 -43.18 4.22
N GLY A 690 -15.76 -42.48 5.36
CA GLY A 690 -15.72 -43.07 6.70
C GLY A 690 -14.32 -43.49 7.16
N LYS A 691 -13.26 -43.11 6.43
CA LYS A 691 -11.86 -43.41 6.80
C LYS A 691 -11.34 -42.48 7.89
N ALA A 692 -11.91 -41.29 8.00
CA ALA A 692 -11.67 -40.35 9.09
C ALA A 692 -12.98 -39.67 9.46
N ARG A 693 -13.04 -39.08 10.65
CA ARG A 693 -14.09 -38.16 11.08
C ARG A 693 -13.55 -36.75 11.30
N ILE A 694 -12.25 -36.65 11.56
CA ILE A 694 -11.51 -35.41 11.75
C ILE A 694 -10.35 -35.42 10.75
N CYS A 695 -10.13 -34.32 10.03
CA CYS A 695 -9.01 -34.23 9.10
C CYS A 695 -8.38 -32.84 9.15
N ILE A 696 -7.07 -32.78 9.38
CA ILE A 696 -6.29 -31.56 9.12
C ILE A 696 -6.06 -31.45 7.62
N VAL A 697 -6.35 -30.30 7.06
CA VAL A 697 -6.17 -29.98 5.64
C VAL A 697 -5.44 -28.65 5.51
N GLY A 698 -4.76 -28.41 4.39
CA GLY A 698 -4.04 -27.16 4.20
C GLY A 698 -2.87 -27.23 3.22
N GLY A 699 -2.09 -26.16 3.21
CA GLY A 699 -0.92 -25.98 2.37
C GLY A 699 0.24 -25.30 3.09
N TYR A 700 1.46 -25.62 2.69
CA TYR A 700 2.70 -24.98 3.17
C TYR A 700 3.75 -24.97 2.06
N ASP A 701 4.50 -23.87 1.96
CA ASP A 701 5.68 -23.75 1.09
C ASP A 701 6.58 -22.63 1.63
N ASP A 702 7.89 -22.74 1.36
CA ASP A 702 8.88 -21.74 1.76
C ASP A 702 9.33 -20.85 0.59
N PHE A 703 10.10 -19.81 0.91
CA PHE A 703 10.77 -18.93 -0.03
C PHE A 703 12.28 -19.07 0.14
N GLY A 704 13.01 -19.13 -0.98
CA GLY A 704 14.47 -19.23 -0.94
C GLY A 704 15.14 -18.85 -2.26
N GLU A 705 16.47 -18.76 -2.20
CA GLU A 705 17.32 -18.30 -3.31
C GLU A 705 17.07 -19.07 -4.62
N GLU A 706 16.98 -20.39 -4.53
CA GLU A 706 16.83 -21.29 -5.68
C GLU A 706 15.44 -21.14 -6.32
N GLY A 707 14.38 -21.17 -5.52
CA GLY A 707 12.99 -21.03 -5.98
C GLY A 707 12.74 -19.67 -6.65
N ALA A 708 13.17 -18.59 -6.00
CA ALA A 708 13.03 -17.24 -6.52
C ALA A 708 13.71 -17.07 -7.88
N TYR A 709 14.91 -17.65 -8.04
CA TYR A 709 15.65 -17.61 -9.29
C TYR A 709 14.95 -18.38 -10.42
N GLU A 710 14.46 -19.59 -10.16
CA GLU A 710 13.80 -20.42 -11.18
C GLU A 710 12.45 -19.82 -11.61
N PHE A 711 11.65 -19.28 -10.69
CA PHE A 711 10.42 -18.57 -11.06
C PHE A 711 10.69 -17.33 -11.94
N ALA A 712 11.82 -16.64 -11.73
CA ALA A 712 12.23 -15.54 -12.59
C ALA A 712 12.64 -16.01 -13.99
N GLN A 713 13.31 -17.17 -14.12
CA GLN A 713 13.63 -17.76 -15.43
C GLN A 713 12.35 -18.12 -16.21
N MET A 714 11.30 -18.56 -15.50
CA MET A 714 9.97 -18.79 -16.07
C MET A 714 9.22 -17.49 -16.40
N LYS A 715 9.75 -16.33 -16.00
CA LYS A 715 9.10 -15.01 -16.10
C LYS A 715 7.74 -14.97 -15.39
N ALA A 716 7.59 -15.73 -14.31
CA ALA A 716 6.33 -15.84 -13.58
C ALA A 716 6.19 -14.74 -12.52
N THR A 717 7.29 -14.41 -11.82
CA THR A 717 7.32 -13.39 -10.76
C THR A 717 7.51 -11.97 -11.31
N SER A 718 7.00 -10.98 -10.56
CA SER A 718 7.13 -9.56 -10.88
C SER A 718 8.57 -9.07 -10.82
N ASP A 719 9.06 -8.42 -11.88
CA ASP A 719 10.40 -7.84 -11.95
C ASP A 719 10.54 -6.58 -11.10
N SER A 720 11.24 -6.70 -9.96
CA SER A 720 11.36 -5.61 -8.98
C SER A 720 12.12 -4.40 -9.53
N VAL A 721 13.08 -4.59 -10.46
CA VAL A 721 13.81 -3.49 -11.11
C VAL A 721 12.88 -2.72 -12.05
N LYS A 722 12.08 -3.45 -12.84
CA LYS A 722 11.10 -2.84 -13.74
C LYS A 722 10.00 -2.11 -12.96
N GLU A 723 9.50 -2.72 -11.89
CA GLU A 723 8.48 -2.15 -11.02
C GLU A 723 8.95 -0.87 -10.35
N THR A 724 10.14 -0.87 -9.74
CA THR A 724 10.73 0.34 -9.16
C THR A 724 11.05 1.40 -10.22
N GLY A 725 11.46 1.00 -11.42
CA GLY A 725 11.61 1.90 -12.58
C GLY A 725 10.29 2.56 -13.03
N MET A 726 9.15 1.94 -12.73
CA MET A 726 7.81 2.53 -12.93
C MET A 726 7.31 3.32 -11.71
N GLY A 727 8.15 3.51 -10.68
CA GLY A 727 7.82 4.24 -9.46
C GLY A 727 6.97 3.47 -8.46
N ARG A 728 6.95 2.13 -8.53
CA ARG A 728 6.17 1.28 -7.60
C ARG A 728 6.92 1.00 -6.32
N GLU A 729 6.23 1.17 -5.20
CA GLU A 729 6.69 0.70 -3.91
C GLU A 729 6.46 -0.83 -3.76
N PRO A 730 7.27 -1.57 -2.97
CA PRO A 730 7.12 -3.02 -2.79
C PRO A 730 5.68 -3.46 -2.47
N LYS A 731 4.99 -2.69 -1.61
CA LYS A 731 3.62 -2.98 -1.14
C LYS A 731 2.56 -2.96 -2.23
N GLU A 732 2.82 -2.38 -3.41
CA GLU A 732 1.88 -2.32 -4.54
C GLU A 732 2.36 -3.10 -5.79
N MET A 733 3.43 -3.88 -5.67
CA MET A 733 3.92 -4.73 -6.75
C MET A 733 2.98 -5.91 -7.02
N CYS A 734 2.31 -6.43 -6.00
CA CYS A 734 1.21 -7.39 -6.15
C CYS A 734 -0.12 -6.66 -6.38
N ARG A 735 -0.65 -6.74 -7.60
CA ARG A 735 -1.88 -6.03 -8.00
C ARG A 735 -2.74 -6.85 -8.97
N PRO A 736 -3.45 -7.88 -8.47
CA PRO A 736 -4.37 -8.69 -9.28
C PRO A 736 -5.35 -7.83 -10.07
N CYS A 737 -5.78 -8.32 -11.24
CA CYS A 737 -6.76 -7.68 -12.13
C CYS A 737 -6.41 -6.26 -12.65
N SER A 738 -5.28 -5.68 -12.25
CA SER A 738 -4.85 -4.35 -12.72
C SER A 738 -4.36 -4.39 -14.16
N THR A 739 -4.56 -3.29 -14.90
CA THR A 739 -4.08 -3.13 -16.29
C THR A 739 -2.58 -3.33 -16.42
N THR A 740 -1.82 -2.93 -15.40
CA THR A 740 -0.36 -2.99 -15.38
C THR A 740 0.19 -4.14 -14.55
N ARG A 741 -0.59 -5.20 -14.25
CA ARG A 741 -0.08 -6.37 -13.50
C ARG A 741 1.17 -6.96 -14.20
N GLY A 742 2.22 -7.25 -13.44
CA GLY A 742 3.58 -7.50 -13.97
C GLY A 742 4.16 -8.89 -13.71
N GLY A 743 3.37 -9.81 -13.14
CA GLY A 743 3.82 -11.09 -12.57
C GLY A 743 3.29 -11.26 -11.16
N PHE A 744 3.39 -12.45 -10.58
CA PHE A 744 2.98 -12.68 -9.19
C PHE A 744 4.09 -12.28 -8.20
N MET A 745 3.74 -12.09 -6.93
CA MET A 745 4.68 -11.86 -5.85
C MET A 745 4.87 -13.14 -5.04
N GLU A 746 6.10 -13.65 -4.97
CA GLU A 746 6.41 -14.85 -4.20
C GLU A 746 6.33 -14.58 -2.70
N SER A 747 5.94 -15.60 -1.93
CA SER A 747 5.74 -15.53 -0.49
C SER A 747 5.90 -16.90 0.14
N HIS A 748 5.95 -16.97 1.47
CA HIS A 748 6.13 -18.20 2.23
C HIS A 748 5.26 -18.24 3.48
N GLY A 749 4.99 -19.46 3.95
CA GLY A 749 4.20 -19.71 5.14
C GLY A 749 3.41 -21.01 5.07
N ALA A 750 2.39 -21.10 5.93
CA ALA A 750 1.48 -22.23 5.98
C ALA A 750 0.06 -21.77 6.31
N GLY A 751 -0.94 -22.48 5.79
CA GLY A 751 -2.34 -22.28 6.12
C GLY A 751 -3.00 -23.64 6.35
N MET A 752 -3.64 -23.81 7.51
CA MET A 752 -4.25 -25.06 7.95
C MET A 752 -5.73 -24.85 8.29
N GLN A 753 -6.53 -25.90 8.13
CA GLN A 753 -7.93 -25.96 8.54
C GLN A 753 -8.22 -27.32 9.18
N LEU A 754 -9.19 -27.34 10.08
CA LEU A 754 -9.71 -28.55 10.70
C LEU A 754 -11.08 -28.87 10.09
N LEU A 755 -11.17 -29.99 9.38
CA LEU A 755 -12.41 -30.52 8.86
C LEU A 755 -12.97 -31.58 9.78
N MET A 756 -14.29 -31.59 9.96
CA MET A 756 -15.01 -32.65 10.67
C MET A 756 -16.30 -33.01 9.95
N ASP A 757 -16.84 -34.19 10.23
CA ASP A 757 -18.27 -34.42 9.98
C ASP A 757 -19.12 -33.53 10.90
N ALA A 758 -20.23 -33.01 10.38
CA ALA A 758 -21.06 -32.04 11.10
C ALA A 758 -21.66 -32.62 12.38
N GLN A 759 -21.96 -33.92 12.40
CA GLN A 759 -22.45 -34.59 13.60
C GLN A 759 -21.40 -34.51 14.72
N LEU A 760 -20.14 -34.87 14.43
CA LEU A 760 -19.06 -34.81 15.40
C LEU A 760 -18.82 -33.39 15.93
N ALA A 761 -18.78 -32.41 15.03
CA ALA A 761 -18.57 -31.01 15.42
C ALA A 761 -19.64 -30.53 16.40
N LEU A 762 -20.89 -30.93 16.19
CA LEU A 762 -22.01 -30.65 17.10
C LEU A 762 -21.93 -31.44 18.41
N GLU A 763 -21.53 -32.71 18.36
CA GLU A 763 -21.33 -33.57 19.55
C GLU A 763 -20.24 -33.01 20.47
N MET A 764 -19.15 -32.51 19.89
CA MET A 764 -18.04 -31.87 20.61
C MET A 764 -18.32 -30.41 21.02
N GLY A 765 -19.34 -29.77 20.44
CA GLY A 765 -19.66 -28.37 20.71
C GLY A 765 -18.64 -27.37 20.14
N LEU A 766 -17.97 -27.72 19.05
CA LEU A 766 -16.96 -26.87 18.42
C LEU A 766 -17.59 -25.72 17.60
N PRO A 767 -16.89 -24.60 17.40
CA PRO A 767 -17.31 -23.59 16.43
C PRO A 767 -17.38 -24.20 15.02
N ILE A 768 -18.35 -23.74 14.22
CA ILE A 768 -18.51 -24.14 12.81
C ILE A 768 -18.44 -22.88 11.96
N TYR A 769 -17.31 -22.70 11.28
CA TYR A 769 -17.02 -21.51 10.47
C TYR A 769 -17.67 -21.55 9.09
N GLY A 770 -17.91 -22.76 8.57
CA GLY A 770 -18.53 -22.96 7.27
C GLY A 770 -18.72 -24.43 6.94
N ILE A 771 -19.52 -24.68 5.90
CA ILE A 771 -19.79 -26.02 5.36
C ILE A 771 -18.99 -26.16 4.06
N VAL A 772 -18.22 -27.25 3.93
CA VAL A 772 -17.56 -27.61 2.67
C VAL A 772 -18.61 -28.25 1.75
N ALA A 773 -19.31 -27.40 1.01
CA ALA A 773 -20.45 -27.84 0.20
C ALA A 773 -20.03 -28.65 -1.04
N LEU A 774 -18.90 -28.28 -1.66
CA LEU A 774 -18.36 -28.93 -2.85
C LEU A 774 -16.85 -28.76 -2.86
N THR A 775 -16.15 -29.83 -3.25
CA THR A 775 -14.74 -29.84 -3.62
C THR A 775 -14.61 -30.56 -4.96
N ASN A 776 -13.65 -30.15 -5.77
CA ASN A 776 -13.31 -30.86 -6.99
C ASN A 776 -11.94 -30.41 -7.50
N THR A 777 -11.28 -31.28 -8.25
CA THR A 777 -10.06 -30.99 -9.01
C THR A 777 -10.27 -31.32 -10.48
N ALA A 778 -9.61 -30.58 -11.38
CA ALA A 778 -9.73 -30.80 -12.81
C ALA A 778 -8.43 -30.43 -13.54
N THR A 779 -7.99 -31.31 -14.43
CA THR A 779 -6.99 -30.99 -15.45
C THR A 779 -7.64 -30.26 -16.62
N ASP A 780 -6.83 -29.72 -17.53
CA ASP A 780 -7.31 -28.94 -18.66
C ASP A 780 -7.49 -29.77 -19.94
N LYS A 781 -6.45 -29.82 -20.79
CA LYS A 781 -6.46 -30.48 -22.09
C LYS A 781 -5.04 -30.72 -22.59
N ASN A 782 -4.90 -31.37 -23.75
CA ASN A 782 -3.62 -31.49 -24.44
C ASN A 782 -2.93 -30.11 -24.60
N GLY A 783 -1.67 -30.02 -24.18
CA GLY A 783 -0.88 -28.78 -24.22
C GLY A 783 0.61 -29.07 -24.17
N ARG A 784 1.43 -28.03 -24.42
CA ARG A 784 2.90 -28.09 -24.33
C ARG A 784 3.49 -27.02 -23.40
N SER A 785 2.64 -26.34 -22.65
CA SER A 785 3.03 -25.34 -21.66
C SER A 785 2.44 -25.75 -20.33
N VAL A 786 3.28 -26.35 -19.48
CA VAL A 786 2.92 -26.79 -18.12
C VAL A 786 2.36 -25.65 -17.25
N PRO A 787 2.94 -24.41 -17.23
CA PRO A 787 2.45 -23.36 -16.34
C PRO A 787 1.23 -22.61 -16.89
N ALA A 788 0.70 -22.96 -18.07
CA ALA A 788 -0.43 -22.26 -18.65
C ALA A 788 -1.73 -22.64 -17.90
N PRO A 789 -2.46 -21.68 -17.31
CA PRO A 789 -3.75 -21.97 -16.70
C PRO A 789 -4.80 -22.24 -17.77
N GLY A 790 -5.70 -23.19 -17.54
CA GLY A 790 -6.84 -23.46 -18.40
C GLY A 790 -8.19 -23.26 -17.70
N GLN A 791 -9.17 -24.03 -18.15
CA GLN A 791 -10.58 -23.87 -17.83
C GLN A 791 -11.25 -25.18 -17.42
N GLY A 792 -10.49 -26.24 -17.12
CA GLY A 792 -11.02 -27.56 -16.77
C GLY A 792 -12.02 -27.53 -15.60
N ILE A 793 -11.80 -26.62 -14.64
CA ILE A 793 -12.68 -26.45 -13.48
C ILE A 793 -14.10 -25.99 -13.85
N LEU A 794 -14.34 -25.46 -15.06
CA LEU A 794 -15.69 -25.13 -15.55
C LEU A 794 -16.63 -26.35 -15.52
N THR A 795 -16.08 -27.57 -15.57
CA THR A 795 -16.86 -28.81 -15.49
C THR A 795 -17.60 -29.01 -14.17
N THR A 796 -17.27 -28.25 -13.12
CA THR A 796 -18.04 -28.22 -11.86
C THR A 796 -19.45 -27.66 -12.06
N ALA A 797 -19.67 -26.83 -13.07
CA ALA A 797 -20.97 -26.28 -13.44
C ALA A 797 -21.66 -27.04 -14.58
N ARG A 798 -21.19 -28.24 -14.95
CA ARG A 798 -21.78 -29.01 -16.05
C ARG A 798 -23.19 -29.50 -15.66
N GLU A 799 -24.18 -29.17 -16.47
CA GLU A 799 -25.54 -29.72 -16.36
C GLU A 799 -26.11 -30.02 -17.74
N ALA A 800 -26.99 -31.02 -17.83
CA ALA A 800 -27.78 -31.30 -19.01
C ALA A 800 -29.23 -30.90 -18.73
N SER A 801 -29.68 -29.78 -19.28
CA SER A 801 -31.07 -29.34 -19.18
C SER A 801 -31.93 -30.09 -20.20
N SER A 802 -32.62 -31.14 -19.74
CA SER A 802 -33.76 -31.70 -20.49
C SER A 802 -35.05 -31.06 -19.97
N GLU A 803 -36.03 -30.80 -20.83
CA GLU A 803 -37.32 -30.18 -20.46
C GLU A 803 -38.12 -30.98 -19.39
N ASN A 804 -37.69 -32.20 -19.04
CA ASN A 804 -38.32 -33.08 -18.07
C ASN A 804 -37.62 -33.18 -16.70
N SER A 805 -36.65 -32.32 -16.38
CA SER A 805 -35.91 -32.40 -15.09
C SER A 805 -36.64 -31.79 -13.87
N LYS A 806 -37.95 -32.03 -13.74
CA LYS A 806 -38.64 -31.89 -12.45
C LYS A 806 -38.71 -33.26 -11.78
N PRO A 807 -38.07 -33.48 -10.60
CA PRO A 807 -38.27 -34.72 -9.86
C PRO A 807 -39.69 -34.78 -9.27
N SER A 808 -40.30 -35.95 -9.38
CA SER A 808 -41.54 -36.40 -8.72
C SER A 808 -41.44 -36.45 -7.21
#